data_AF-A0A2H3I1R2-F1
#
_entry.id   AF-A0A2H3I1R2-F1
#
_cell.length_a   1.000
_cell.length_b   1.000
_cell.length_c   1.000
_cell.angle_alpha   90.00
_cell.angle_beta   90.00
_cell.angle_gamma   90.00
#
_symmetry.space_group_name_H-M   'P 1'
#
loop_
_entity.id
_entity.type
_entity.pdbx_description
1 polymer ?
#
loop_
_entity_poly.entity_id
_entity_poly.type
_entity_poly.pdbx_seq_one_letter_code
_entity_poly.pdbx_strand_id
1 'polypeptide(L)'
;MPSLPAFLSRSVPVSSGNSGGITDAPVIPSTRLGPAADLLENELFRMYWEGVERELPYLLLTFGRWKSRQDTSDFLPEEEDDFIYGYDTFLDSVSDISRQFHERNKRNQRSKRPEKKAKKDTKAPPSYDEVLRDRGWDIFADMKSNSIKGGIRTSLSERKLLDPARRRARMLLQSAQFLDIDKIIEYREPEKALSFWKRPASAQIRLGFYDELDQPIFVPQLCSECKATIRGCTFQDTSDKTIVICESCYRAAHYGQTRFVKKYKECCLPTALTPEISRKLCYCSTVRRRDQDGRSRSLWPIDPELDEGHHVKGGLGRVGCGLYTVTDLFAEAKYASTRSQFGKNDSLLQLRKKDPVGGELPKPVAVTRKQPSRLAHLNETSLPEYGYSYGFSIDEPEDIPMYLRSTIENYPYGNVHMALRFGPLIIENGVANTMGGVLVTSRDPPSLQVIRDPSEDITKSLLLTGERDRILHVQDRPRHPKRYKAFMKQVVGGAFCDFFESGIEDELIDAFIHESNCLTEDGLTFAEQEAMLKQSTKRLLLHVKEYLASRVQAYISSITARLLDPEVQLKWHYRDNNCQAFCDKLIGRDMFAPLFASKTAVSQPMPLYLMSFVCRPGSNVPTRAFSKYDVPNGLTEEYLLKFRYGRHDDSDIVDTLAEYWTDWGAFGGGPIYPYQDVFPWDCTEAYDRYPGNCGDCNISKHVLAFPFDSWSIASLHLARGRQLYPADAQPPVGKSAEKRANPGIMTDTEWFKNRITVLLGQDVLLTAAVAMANSSQFQASTTWLTNHEDETMDRLKLGGIHRAQPFSHHFEKGAYHQYFVADWAFLAQPLRVLEYEKFRAWRATKIDPRDVQ
;
A
#
# COMPACT_ATOMS: atom_id res chain seq x y z
N MET A 1 -25.59 -18.03 -30.73
CA MET A 1 -24.62 -19.14 -30.83
C MET A 1 -24.93 -20.15 -29.72
N PRO A 2 -24.86 -21.46 -30.00
CA PRO A 2 -25.66 -22.44 -29.27
C PRO A 2 -25.13 -22.71 -27.85
N SER A 3 -26.11 -22.90 -26.97
CA SER A 3 -26.03 -23.16 -25.54
C SER A 3 -25.21 -24.40 -25.18
N LEU A 4 -24.19 -24.22 -24.34
CA LEU A 4 -23.51 -25.31 -23.64
C LEU A 4 -24.28 -25.65 -22.34
N PRO A 5 -24.56 -26.95 -22.06
CA PRO A 5 -25.40 -27.36 -20.96
C PRO A 5 -24.69 -27.30 -19.61
N ALA A 6 -25.43 -26.85 -18.60
CA ALA A 6 -25.05 -26.84 -17.20
C ALA A 6 -24.83 -28.26 -16.67
N PHE A 7 -23.58 -28.60 -16.32
CA PHE A 7 -23.29 -29.75 -15.47
C PHE A 7 -23.28 -29.31 -14.00
N LEU A 8 -24.46 -29.42 -13.38
CA LEU A 8 -24.61 -29.50 -11.93
C LEU A 8 -24.16 -30.89 -11.47
N SER A 9 -22.95 -31.00 -10.91
CA SER A 9 -22.69 -32.00 -9.88
C SER A 9 -21.71 -31.43 -8.86
N ARG A 10 -22.27 -30.99 -7.73
CA ARG A 10 -21.54 -30.61 -6.53
C ARG A 10 -21.23 -31.90 -5.78
N SER A 11 -20.00 -32.39 -5.91
CA SER A 11 -19.38 -33.24 -4.89
C SER A 11 -18.20 -32.48 -4.34
N VAL A 12 -18.32 -32.05 -3.07
CA VAL A 12 -17.19 -31.54 -2.30
C VAL A 12 -16.35 -32.75 -1.93
N PRO A 13 -15.09 -32.90 -2.40
CA PRO A 13 -14.21 -33.89 -1.82
C PRO A 13 -13.75 -33.34 -0.48
N VAL A 14 -14.31 -33.88 0.60
CA VAL A 14 -13.72 -33.76 1.93
C VAL A 14 -12.45 -34.62 1.92
N SER A 15 -11.32 -33.99 1.61
CA SER A 15 -10.00 -34.57 1.82
C SER A 15 -9.52 -34.16 3.21
N SER A 16 -9.83 -34.99 4.20
CA SER A 16 -9.12 -35.03 5.48
C SER A 16 -7.76 -35.69 5.25
N GLY A 17 -6.74 -34.88 4.99
CA GLY A 17 -5.35 -35.33 4.89
C GLY A 17 -4.44 -34.25 5.45
N ASN A 18 -3.55 -34.63 6.36
CA ASN A 18 -2.45 -33.82 6.89
C ASN A 18 -1.54 -33.36 5.72
N SER A 19 -1.93 -32.32 4.98
CA SER A 19 -1.05 -31.68 3.99
C SER A 19 -0.25 -30.60 4.71
N GLY A 20 1.04 -30.82 4.92
CA GLY A 20 1.96 -29.88 5.57
C GLY A 20 2.26 -28.60 4.76
N GLY A 21 1.28 -28.02 4.07
CA GLY A 21 1.37 -26.78 3.31
C GLY A 21 0.21 -25.85 3.65
N ILE A 22 0.46 -24.54 3.62
CA ILE A 22 -0.53 -23.49 3.93
C ILE A 22 -1.41 -23.10 2.73
N THR A 23 -0.98 -23.45 1.51
CA THR A 23 -1.72 -23.12 0.27
C THR A 23 -2.28 -24.38 -0.37
N ASP A 24 -3.61 -24.48 -0.46
CA ASP A 24 -4.28 -25.55 -1.21
C ASP A 24 -3.91 -25.50 -2.71
N ALA A 25 -3.62 -26.67 -3.28
CA ALA A 25 -3.36 -26.84 -4.70
C ALA A 25 -3.81 -28.23 -5.15
N PRO A 26 -4.27 -28.41 -6.40
CA PRO A 26 -4.63 -29.74 -6.91
C PRO A 26 -3.39 -30.64 -7.02
N VAL A 27 -3.60 -31.95 -7.01
CA VAL A 27 -2.55 -32.93 -7.34
C VAL A 27 -2.30 -32.86 -8.84
N ILE A 28 -1.09 -32.44 -9.23
CA ILE A 28 -0.69 -32.29 -10.64
C ILE A 28 0.47 -33.26 -10.91
N PRO A 29 0.43 -34.05 -12.01
CA PRO A 29 1.54 -34.91 -12.39
C PRO A 29 2.83 -34.09 -12.59
N SER A 30 3.95 -34.60 -12.08
CA SER A 30 5.27 -33.99 -12.25
C SER A 30 6.26 -34.94 -12.92
N THR A 31 7.07 -34.41 -13.82
CA THR A 31 8.17 -35.14 -14.45
C THR A 31 9.48 -34.78 -13.77
N ARG A 32 10.23 -35.78 -13.29
CA ARG A 32 11.56 -35.58 -12.72
C ARG A 32 12.54 -35.21 -13.84
N LEU A 33 13.23 -34.08 -13.70
CA LEU A 33 14.27 -33.66 -14.64
C LEU A 33 15.63 -34.20 -14.24
N GLY A 34 16.00 -34.13 -12.95
CA GLY A 34 17.30 -34.60 -12.48
C GLY A 34 17.78 -33.89 -11.21
N PRO A 35 19.07 -34.04 -10.85
CA PRO A 35 19.71 -33.28 -9.78
C PRO A 35 19.61 -31.78 -10.03
N ALA A 36 19.19 -31.01 -9.02
CA ALA A 36 19.01 -29.57 -9.17
C ALA A 36 20.34 -28.81 -9.28
N ALA A 37 21.43 -29.36 -8.72
CA ALA A 37 22.77 -28.76 -8.81
C ALA A 37 23.25 -28.56 -10.26
N ASP A 38 22.83 -29.43 -11.18
CA ASP A 38 23.25 -29.38 -12.59
C ASP A 38 22.28 -28.60 -13.48
N LEU A 39 21.02 -28.43 -13.05
CA LEU A 39 19.91 -28.03 -13.92
C LEU A 39 19.20 -26.74 -13.49
N LEU A 40 19.16 -26.43 -12.19
CA LEU A 40 18.27 -25.38 -11.66
C LEU A 40 18.56 -24.01 -12.26
N GLU A 41 19.83 -23.61 -12.33
CA GLU A 41 20.23 -22.29 -12.84
C GLU A 41 19.80 -22.11 -14.31
N ASN A 42 20.09 -23.10 -15.15
CA ASN A 42 19.74 -23.09 -16.57
C ASN A 42 18.22 -23.05 -16.79
N GLU A 43 17.47 -23.83 -16.02
CA GLU A 43 16.01 -23.88 -16.12
C GLU A 43 15.34 -22.59 -15.62
N LEU A 44 15.88 -21.96 -14.57
CA LEU A 44 15.44 -20.64 -14.11
C LEU A 44 15.75 -19.56 -15.15
N PHE A 45 16.94 -19.59 -15.74
CA PHE A 45 17.33 -18.65 -16.80
C PHE A 45 16.42 -18.77 -18.03
N ARG A 46 16.15 -20.01 -18.46
CA ARG A 46 15.22 -20.29 -19.55
C ARG A 46 13.81 -19.78 -19.24
N MET A 47 13.26 -20.11 -18.08
CA MET A 47 11.93 -19.65 -17.66
C MET A 47 11.85 -18.12 -17.54
N TYR A 48 12.92 -17.47 -17.07
CA TYR A 48 12.98 -16.01 -16.97
C TYR A 48 12.83 -15.36 -18.35
N TRP A 49 13.61 -15.79 -19.35
CA TRP A 49 13.57 -15.19 -20.69
C TRP A 49 12.29 -15.54 -21.45
N GLU A 50 11.71 -16.72 -21.23
CA GLU A 50 10.36 -17.04 -21.71
C GLU A 50 9.32 -16.09 -21.10
N GLY A 51 9.51 -15.68 -19.83
CA GLY A 51 8.73 -14.63 -19.19
C GLY A 51 8.86 -13.28 -19.88
N VAL A 52 10.09 -12.83 -20.13
CA VAL A 52 10.36 -11.58 -20.86
C VAL A 52 9.71 -11.61 -22.24
N GLU A 53 9.93 -12.67 -23.02
CA GLU A 53 9.37 -12.84 -24.37
C GLU A 53 7.84 -12.75 -24.38
N ARG A 54 7.16 -13.26 -23.34
CA ARG A 54 5.70 -13.17 -23.21
C ARG A 54 5.21 -11.77 -22.83
N GLU A 55 5.98 -10.98 -22.10
CA GLU A 55 5.57 -9.64 -21.65
C GLU A 55 5.75 -8.58 -22.76
N LEU A 56 6.79 -8.68 -23.60
CA LEU A 56 7.09 -7.70 -24.66
C LEU A 56 5.91 -7.39 -25.62
N PRO A 57 5.13 -8.38 -26.10
CA PRO A 57 3.96 -8.11 -26.93
C PRO A 57 2.94 -7.17 -26.28
N TYR A 58 2.72 -7.28 -24.97
CA TYR A 58 1.76 -6.45 -24.24
C TYR A 58 2.23 -4.99 -24.20
N LEU A 59 3.54 -4.77 -24.04
CA LEU A 59 4.15 -3.45 -24.03
C LEU A 59 4.04 -2.79 -25.42
N LEU A 60 4.43 -3.52 -26.48
CA LEU A 60 4.39 -3.03 -27.86
C LEU A 60 2.97 -2.61 -28.27
N LEU A 61 1.99 -3.50 -28.06
CA LEU A 61 0.59 -3.20 -28.42
C LEU A 61 -0.01 -2.07 -27.57
N THR A 62 0.38 -1.98 -26.30
CA THR A 62 -0.04 -0.86 -25.44
C THR A 62 0.52 0.46 -25.96
N PHE A 63 1.80 0.51 -26.35
CA PHE A 63 2.41 1.71 -26.91
C PHE A 63 1.71 2.15 -28.21
N GLY A 64 1.50 1.22 -29.15
CA GLY A 64 0.76 1.50 -30.39
C GLY A 64 -0.64 2.04 -30.13
N ARG A 65 -1.36 1.47 -29.15
CA ARG A 65 -2.70 1.94 -28.75
C ARG A 65 -2.67 3.31 -28.09
N TRP A 66 -1.65 3.65 -27.32
CA TRP A 66 -1.51 4.98 -26.72
C TRP A 66 -1.18 6.04 -27.77
N LYS A 67 -0.37 5.68 -28.77
CA LYS A 67 0.00 6.59 -29.86
C LYS A 67 -1.19 6.93 -30.76
N SER A 68 -2.10 6.00 -31.01
CA SER A 68 -3.28 6.24 -31.86
C SER A 68 -4.39 7.07 -31.20
N ARG A 69 -4.30 7.34 -29.88
CA ARG A 69 -5.30 8.09 -29.12
C ARG A 69 -5.06 9.59 -29.14
N GLN A 70 -5.54 10.25 -30.18
CA GLN A 70 -5.56 11.72 -30.27
C GLN A 70 -6.42 12.37 -29.17
N ASP A 71 -7.40 11.65 -28.61
CA ASP A 71 -8.30 12.12 -27.56
C ASP A 71 -7.66 12.19 -26.17
N THR A 72 -6.38 11.83 -26.03
CA THR A 72 -5.68 11.74 -24.73
C THR A 72 -4.56 12.77 -24.54
N SER A 73 -4.25 13.59 -25.56
CA SER A 73 -3.17 14.60 -25.51
C SER A 73 -3.40 15.68 -24.44
N ASP A 74 -4.66 16.06 -24.23
CA ASP A 74 -5.01 17.22 -23.38
C ASP A 74 -5.18 16.85 -21.89
N PHE A 75 -4.97 15.57 -21.53
CA PHE A 75 -5.46 15.01 -20.26
C PHE A 75 -4.43 14.92 -19.14
N LEU A 76 -3.16 15.27 -19.38
CA LEU A 76 -2.08 15.09 -18.40
C LEU A 76 -1.04 16.23 -18.47
N PRO A 77 -1.30 17.40 -17.87
CA PRO A 77 -0.28 18.42 -17.66
C PRO A 77 1.00 17.87 -17.00
N GLU A 78 0.87 16.76 -16.26
CA GLU A 78 1.98 16.09 -15.57
C GLU A 78 2.98 15.41 -16.51
N GLU A 79 2.61 15.04 -17.74
CA GLU A 79 3.58 14.50 -18.70
C GLU A 79 4.61 15.58 -19.14
N GLU A 80 4.23 16.86 -19.02
CA GLU A 80 5.06 18.02 -19.33
C GLU A 80 5.73 18.62 -18.07
N ASP A 81 5.31 18.20 -16.87
CA ASP A 81 5.93 18.62 -15.61
C ASP A 81 7.18 17.80 -15.30
N ASP A 82 8.32 18.40 -15.63
CA ASP A 82 9.65 17.85 -15.38
C ASP A 82 10.24 18.24 -14.01
N PHE A 83 9.48 18.95 -13.16
CA PHE A 83 9.97 19.38 -11.86
C PHE A 83 9.85 18.28 -10.80
N ILE A 84 11.00 17.73 -10.40
CA ILE A 84 11.09 16.65 -9.40
C ILE A 84 11.52 17.22 -8.04
N TYR A 85 10.68 17.03 -7.03
CA TYR A 85 10.91 17.49 -5.65
C TYR A 85 10.16 16.65 -4.62
N GLY A 86 10.38 16.90 -3.32
CA GLY A 86 9.75 16.16 -2.22
C GLY A 86 10.57 14.98 -1.67
N TYR A 87 11.74 14.71 -2.24
CA TYR A 87 12.66 13.67 -1.75
C TYR A 87 13.49 14.07 -0.52
N ASP A 88 13.48 15.35 -0.12
CA ASP A 88 14.35 15.89 0.94
C ASP A 88 14.18 15.14 2.27
N THR A 89 12.93 14.80 2.65
CA THR A 89 12.64 14.04 3.87
C THR A 89 13.21 12.62 3.82
N PHE A 90 13.20 11.99 2.64
CA PHE A 90 13.84 10.69 2.46
C PHE A 90 15.36 10.80 2.61
N LEU A 91 16.01 11.79 1.98
CA LEU A 91 17.47 12.00 2.10
C LEU A 91 17.89 12.18 3.57
N ASP A 92 17.13 12.97 4.32
CA ASP A 92 17.38 13.18 5.75
C ASP A 92 17.22 11.89 6.58
N SER A 93 16.33 10.98 6.17
CA SER A 93 16.06 9.74 6.90
C SER A 93 17.22 8.74 6.79
N VAL A 94 17.93 8.74 5.67
CA VAL A 94 19.00 7.76 5.36
C VAL A 94 20.42 8.32 5.51
N SER A 95 20.58 9.64 5.70
CA SER A 95 21.89 10.28 5.82
C SER A 95 22.47 10.20 7.24
N ASP A 96 23.75 9.89 7.35
CA ASP A 96 24.51 9.82 8.61
C ASP A 96 24.50 11.15 9.38
N ILE A 97 24.60 12.27 8.67
CA ILE A 97 24.63 13.63 9.25
C ILE A 97 23.32 13.94 9.96
N SER A 98 22.20 13.72 9.27
CA SER A 98 20.86 13.92 9.83
C SER A 98 20.63 12.96 11.00
N ARG A 99 21.17 11.75 10.93
CA ARG A 99 21.09 10.80 12.05
C ARG A 99 21.90 11.26 13.27
N GLN A 100 23.12 11.73 13.08
CA GLN A 100 23.95 12.25 14.17
C GLN A 100 23.28 13.45 14.83
N PHE A 101 22.71 14.38 14.03
CA PHE A 101 21.93 15.49 14.54
C PHE A 101 20.73 15.01 15.38
N HIS A 102 19.98 14.02 14.89
CA HIS A 102 18.89 13.39 15.64
C HIS A 102 19.36 12.82 17.00
N GLU A 103 20.44 12.02 17.00
CA GLU A 103 20.96 11.39 18.21
C GLU A 103 21.47 12.41 19.24
N ARG A 104 22.12 13.49 18.80
CA ARG A 104 22.55 14.59 19.68
C ARG A 104 21.34 15.26 20.33
N ASN A 105 20.33 15.63 19.55
CA ASN A 105 19.12 16.24 20.08
C ASN A 105 18.40 15.33 21.09
N LYS A 106 18.33 14.03 20.80
CA LYS A 106 17.76 13.03 21.72
C LYS A 106 18.54 12.95 23.04
N ARG A 107 19.87 12.98 23.01
CA ARG A 107 20.73 12.97 24.21
C ARG A 107 20.54 14.25 25.04
N ASN A 108 20.60 15.42 24.40
CA ASN A 108 20.44 16.73 25.03
C ASN A 108 19.05 16.95 25.65
N GLN A 109 18.02 16.23 25.16
CA GLN A 109 16.67 16.26 25.74
C GLN A 109 16.48 15.22 26.85
N ARG A 110 17.12 14.03 26.78
CA ARG A 110 17.06 13.02 27.84
C ARG A 110 17.72 13.49 29.13
N SER A 111 18.81 14.25 29.05
CA SER A 111 19.47 14.86 30.21
C SER A 111 18.61 15.91 30.93
N LYS A 112 17.55 16.42 30.29
CA LYS A 112 16.59 17.37 30.88
C LYS A 112 15.41 16.71 31.59
N ARG A 113 15.21 15.39 31.48
CA ARG A 113 14.13 14.68 32.18
C ARG A 113 14.52 14.44 33.64
N PRO A 114 13.75 14.90 34.64
CA PRO A 114 14.05 14.62 36.03
C PRO A 114 13.79 13.13 36.33
N GLU A 115 14.85 12.34 36.50
CA GLU A 115 14.72 10.98 37.02
C GLU A 115 14.18 11.04 38.45
N LYS A 116 13.06 10.37 38.71
CA LYS A 116 12.38 10.35 40.02
C LYS A 116 13.21 9.70 41.17
N LYS A 117 14.46 9.28 40.95
CA LYS A 117 15.29 8.62 41.99
C LYS A 117 16.79 8.91 41.97
N ALA A 118 17.26 10.00 41.35
CA ALA A 118 18.66 10.42 41.49
C ALA A 118 18.79 11.67 42.37
N LYS A 119 19.13 11.48 43.66
CA LYS A 119 19.75 12.54 44.47
C LYS A 119 21.23 12.66 44.08
N LYS A 120 21.56 13.52 43.12
CA LYS A 120 22.91 14.12 43.02
C LYS A 120 22.92 15.35 42.09
N ASP A 121 23.76 16.31 42.44
CA ASP A 121 23.94 17.65 41.85
C ASP A 121 24.28 17.67 40.34
N THR A 122 23.28 17.65 39.46
CA THR A 122 23.47 17.99 38.03
C THR A 122 22.39 18.95 37.51
N LYS A 123 22.17 20.06 38.23
CA LYS A 123 21.36 21.20 37.75
C LYS A 123 22.22 22.34 37.15
N ALA A 124 23.48 22.08 36.79
CA ALA A 124 24.27 23.09 36.09
C ALA A 124 23.77 23.20 34.65
N PRO A 125 23.38 24.40 34.16
CA PRO A 125 23.11 24.59 32.74
C PRO A 125 24.38 24.26 31.93
N PRO A 126 24.23 23.83 30.66
CA PRO A 126 25.38 23.59 29.80
C PRO A 126 26.24 24.84 29.73
N SER A 127 27.56 24.65 29.73
CA SER A 127 28.53 25.73 29.62
C SER A 127 28.38 26.45 28.27
N TYR A 128 28.78 27.73 28.22
CA TYR A 128 28.78 28.51 26.99
C TYR A 128 29.54 27.81 25.84
N ASP A 129 30.67 27.18 26.18
CA ASP A 129 31.48 26.41 25.22
C ASP A 129 30.77 25.17 24.69
N GLU A 130 29.98 24.48 25.52
CA GLU A 130 29.16 23.35 25.07
C GLU A 130 28.05 23.80 24.11
N VAL A 131 27.36 24.91 24.43
CA VAL A 131 26.32 25.47 23.56
C VAL A 131 26.90 25.95 22.23
N LEU A 132 28.07 26.59 22.24
CA LEU A 132 28.76 27.01 21.01
C LEU A 132 29.20 25.82 20.16
N ARG A 133 29.76 24.77 20.78
CA ARG A 133 30.15 23.54 20.07
C ARG A 133 28.93 22.85 19.45
N ASP A 134 27.85 22.70 20.19
CA ASP A 134 26.60 22.11 19.69
C ASP A 134 26.04 22.93 18.51
N ARG A 135 25.99 24.26 18.65
CA ARG A 135 25.56 25.15 17.57
C ARG A 135 26.45 25.04 16.33
N GLY A 136 27.77 24.95 16.52
CA GLY A 136 28.72 24.75 15.41
C GLY A 136 28.48 23.43 14.66
N TRP A 137 28.22 22.35 15.40
CA TRP A 137 27.88 21.06 14.83
C TRP A 137 26.54 21.03 14.10
N ASP A 138 25.56 21.83 14.55
CA ASP A 138 24.26 21.96 13.88
C ASP A 138 24.40 22.74 12.57
N ILE A 139 25.13 23.86 12.57
CA ILE A 139 25.44 24.61 11.35
C ILE A 139 26.18 23.72 10.34
N PHE A 140 27.16 22.94 10.80
CA PHE A 140 27.89 22.01 9.93
C PHE A 140 26.96 20.93 9.33
N ALA A 141 26.05 20.37 10.13
CA ALA A 141 25.10 19.37 9.67
C ALA A 141 24.13 19.95 8.61
N ASP A 142 23.59 21.15 8.86
CA ASP A 142 22.71 21.86 7.93
C ASP A 142 23.45 22.20 6.62
N MET A 143 24.67 22.71 6.70
CA MET A 143 25.49 23.02 5.52
C MET A 143 25.74 21.77 4.66
N LYS A 144 26.11 20.64 5.28
CA LYS A 144 26.40 19.41 4.55
C LYS A 144 25.13 18.77 3.97
N SER A 145 24.02 18.77 4.71
CA SER A 145 22.71 18.33 4.20
C SER A 145 22.26 19.17 3.01
N ASN A 146 22.36 20.50 3.10
CA ASN A 146 22.02 21.42 2.00
C ASN A 146 22.94 21.26 0.78
N SER A 147 24.22 20.98 0.98
CA SER A 147 25.16 20.67 -0.11
C SER A 147 24.73 19.41 -0.88
N ILE A 148 24.39 18.33 -0.16
CA ILE A 148 23.92 17.07 -0.76
C ILE A 148 22.61 17.30 -1.54
N LYS A 149 21.63 17.96 -0.90
CA LYS A 149 20.34 18.30 -1.53
C LYS A 149 20.53 19.18 -2.76
N GLY A 150 21.43 20.16 -2.69
CA GLY A 150 21.80 21.03 -3.81
C GLY A 150 22.38 20.26 -4.98
N GLY A 151 23.32 19.34 -4.73
CA GLY A 151 23.91 18.50 -5.78
C GLY A 151 22.89 17.60 -6.49
N ILE A 152 21.94 17.02 -5.73
CA ILE A 152 20.85 16.22 -6.31
C ILE A 152 19.91 17.10 -7.15
N ARG A 153 19.55 18.30 -6.67
CA ARG A 153 18.73 19.26 -7.43
C ARG A 153 19.40 19.65 -8.75
N THR A 154 20.70 19.94 -8.73
CA THR A 154 21.48 20.23 -9.93
C THR A 154 21.45 19.06 -10.92
N SER A 155 21.72 17.83 -10.44
CA SER A 155 21.68 16.63 -11.27
C SER A 155 20.30 16.40 -11.92
N LEU A 156 19.21 16.68 -11.19
CA LEU A 156 17.85 16.57 -11.73
C LEU A 156 17.53 17.66 -12.74
N SER A 157 18.07 18.87 -12.58
CA SER A 157 17.87 19.97 -13.54
C SER A 157 18.67 19.83 -14.83
N GLU A 158 19.83 19.16 -14.78
CA GLU A 158 20.74 18.99 -15.92
C GLU A 158 20.46 17.70 -16.71
N ARG A 159 19.45 16.92 -16.31
CA ARG A 159 19.13 15.63 -16.95
C ARG A 159 18.63 15.81 -18.39
N LYS A 160 18.81 14.78 -19.22
CA LYS A 160 18.21 14.69 -20.56
C LYS A 160 16.70 14.54 -20.44
N LEU A 161 15.95 15.53 -20.93
CA LEU A 161 14.50 15.44 -21.08
C LEU A 161 14.18 14.67 -22.36
N LEU A 162 13.26 13.71 -22.25
CA LEU A 162 12.78 12.93 -23.39
C LEU A 162 11.57 13.60 -24.02
N ASP A 163 11.41 13.45 -25.33
CA ASP A 163 10.11 13.73 -25.94
C ASP A 163 9.03 12.78 -25.40
N PRO A 164 7.75 13.16 -25.47
CA PRO A 164 6.66 12.36 -24.90
C PRO A 164 6.59 10.93 -25.42
N ALA A 165 6.93 10.67 -26.69
CA ALA A 165 6.87 9.32 -27.26
C ALA A 165 7.98 8.43 -26.68
N ARG A 166 9.22 8.93 -26.63
CA ARG A 166 10.33 8.21 -25.96
C ARG A 166 10.06 8.00 -24.48
N ARG A 167 9.53 9.01 -23.77
CA ARG A 167 9.18 8.89 -22.35
C ARG A 167 8.15 7.79 -22.12
N ARG A 168 7.09 7.73 -22.93
CA ARG A 168 6.07 6.68 -22.86
C ARG A 168 6.64 5.28 -23.17
N ALA A 169 7.50 5.15 -24.18
CA ALA A 169 8.17 3.89 -24.47
C ALA A 169 9.03 3.42 -23.29
N ARG A 170 9.84 4.32 -22.71
CA ARG A 170 10.64 4.05 -21.51
C ARG A 170 9.77 3.63 -20.33
N MET A 171 8.71 4.37 -20.03
CA MET A 171 7.77 4.06 -18.94
C MET A 171 7.13 2.68 -19.08
N LEU A 172 6.77 2.27 -20.30
CA LEU A 172 6.24 0.92 -20.55
C LEU A 172 7.29 -0.16 -20.31
N LEU A 173 8.53 0.03 -20.74
CA LEU A 173 9.64 -0.89 -20.45
C LEU A 173 9.93 -0.97 -18.94
N GLN A 174 9.93 0.17 -18.23
CA GLN A 174 10.07 0.23 -16.77
C GLN A 174 8.95 -0.55 -16.05
N SER A 175 7.72 -0.54 -16.58
CA SER A 175 6.58 -1.28 -16.00
C SER A 175 6.79 -2.80 -15.97
N ALA A 176 7.67 -3.32 -16.83
CA ALA A 176 8.04 -4.72 -16.82
C ALA A 176 8.91 -5.09 -15.62
N GLN A 177 9.60 -4.14 -15.00
CA GLN A 177 10.29 -4.34 -13.70
C GLN A 177 11.21 -5.58 -13.73
N PHE A 178 11.91 -5.82 -14.84
CA PHE A 178 12.63 -7.07 -15.11
C PHE A 178 13.74 -7.38 -14.09
N LEU A 179 14.38 -6.36 -13.52
CA LEU A 179 15.42 -6.54 -12.50
C LEU A 179 14.92 -6.34 -11.06
N ASP A 180 13.63 -6.09 -10.86
CA ASP A 180 13.12 -5.79 -9.52
C ASP A 180 12.89 -7.05 -8.70
N ILE A 181 13.08 -6.92 -7.38
CA ILE A 181 12.73 -7.94 -6.40
C ILE A 181 11.62 -7.41 -5.50
N ASP A 182 10.54 -8.19 -5.37
CA ASP A 182 9.44 -7.89 -4.45
C ASP A 182 9.14 -9.11 -3.57
N LYS A 183 8.66 -8.85 -2.35
CA LYS A 183 7.89 -9.84 -1.59
C LYS A 183 6.41 -9.61 -1.89
N ILE A 184 5.76 -10.62 -2.45
CA ILE A 184 4.33 -10.59 -2.78
C ILE A 184 3.55 -11.20 -1.63
N ILE A 185 2.50 -10.52 -1.18
CA ILE A 185 1.56 -11.03 -0.18
C ILE A 185 0.27 -11.40 -0.88
N GLU A 186 -0.13 -12.66 -0.76
CA GLU A 186 -1.36 -13.19 -1.37
C GLU A 186 -2.40 -13.50 -0.30
N TYR A 187 -3.67 -13.32 -0.63
CA TYR A 187 -4.76 -13.79 0.18
C TYR A 187 -4.82 -15.32 0.15
N ARG A 188 -4.85 -15.92 1.34
CA ARG A 188 -5.19 -17.32 1.54
C ARG A 188 -6.18 -17.42 2.69
N GLU A 189 -7.11 -18.36 2.57
CA GLU A 189 -8.01 -18.68 3.68
C GLU A 189 -7.16 -19.17 4.86
N PRO A 190 -7.34 -18.62 6.07
CA PRO A 190 -6.62 -19.12 7.25
C PRO A 190 -6.88 -20.62 7.45
N GLU A 191 -5.84 -21.37 7.80
CA GLU A 191 -5.93 -22.81 8.01
C GLU A 191 -6.99 -23.13 9.07
N LYS A 192 -7.92 -24.07 8.78
CA LYS A 192 -9.07 -24.35 9.66
C LYS A 192 -8.64 -24.83 11.06
N ALA A 193 -7.53 -25.57 11.14
CA ALA A 193 -6.93 -26.02 12.40
C ALA A 193 -6.38 -24.85 13.24
N LEU A 194 -6.15 -23.71 12.60
CA LEU A 194 -5.62 -22.48 13.17
C LEU A 194 -6.75 -21.42 13.33
N SER A 195 -8.00 -21.85 13.55
CA SER A 195 -9.17 -20.95 13.64
C SER A 195 -9.13 -19.91 14.79
N PHE A 196 -8.15 -20.00 15.69
CA PHE A 196 -7.92 -19.08 16.80
C PHE A 196 -7.39 -17.70 16.36
N TRP A 197 -6.76 -17.59 15.17
CA TRP A 197 -6.16 -16.34 14.66
C TRP A 197 -7.12 -15.30 14.05
N LYS A 198 -8.44 -15.50 14.04
CA LYS A 198 -9.35 -14.63 13.28
C LYS A 198 -9.69 -13.34 14.02
N ARG A 199 -9.13 -12.21 13.58
CA ARG A 199 -9.61 -10.87 13.96
C ARG A 199 -10.44 -10.27 12.83
N PRO A 200 -11.78 -10.22 12.95
CA PRO A 200 -12.58 -9.65 11.88
C PRO A 200 -12.33 -8.15 11.76
N ALA A 201 -11.95 -7.69 10.57
CA ALA A 201 -11.99 -6.27 10.22
C ALA A 201 -13.43 -5.73 10.35
N SER A 202 -13.59 -4.41 10.49
CA SER A 202 -14.94 -3.81 10.56
C SER A 202 -15.75 -4.20 9.32
N ALA A 203 -17.01 -4.56 9.51
CA ALA A 203 -17.86 -4.92 8.38
C ALA A 203 -18.19 -3.69 7.53
N GLN A 204 -18.52 -3.90 6.25
CA GLN A 204 -19.34 -2.96 5.50
C GLN A 204 -20.68 -2.86 6.21
N ILE A 205 -21.04 -1.66 6.67
CA ILE A 205 -22.30 -1.42 7.38
C ILE A 205 -23.33 -0.87 6.39
N ARG A 206 -24.59 -1.27 6.58
CA ARG A 206 -25.75 -0.69 5.90
C ARG A 206 -26.81 -0.29 6.91
N LEU A 207 -27.70 0.60 6.48
CA LEU A 207 -28.95 0.82 7.20
C LEU A 207 -29.81 -0.45 7.10
N GLY A 208 -30.24 -0.98 8.23
CA GLY A 208 -31.16 -2.11 8.32
C GLY A 208 -32.60 -1.62 8.29
N PHE A 209 -33.00 -0.92 9.35
CA PHE A 209 -34.34 -0.39 9.58
C PHE A 209 -34.28 0.70 10.66
N TYR A 210 -35.42 1.32 10.98
CA TYR A 210 -35.55 2.23 12.12
C TYR A 210 -36.29 1.53 13.26
N ASP A 211 -35.86 1.76 14.50
CA ASP A 211 -36.55 1.21 15.68
C ASP A 211 -37.81 2.01 16.05
N GLU A 212 -38.46 1.64 17.15
CA GLU A 212 -39.67 2.29 17.65
C GLU A 212 -39.47 3.76 18.05
N LEU A 213 -38.23 4.19 18.27
CA LEU A 213 -37.84 5.56 18.59
C LEU A 213 -37.34 6.32 17.35
N ASP A 214 -37.62 5.80 16.15
CA ASP A 214 -37.14 6.30 14.86
C ASP A 214 -35.59 6.36 14.77
N GLN A 215 -34.85 5.63 15.62
CA GLN A 215 -33.39 5.56 15.56
C GLN A 215 -32.94 4.57 14.48
N PRO A 216 -31.90 4.89 13.71
CA PRO A 216 -31.38 3.98 12.69
C PRO A 216 -30.68 2.78 13.32
N ILE A 217 -31.07 1.58 12.90
CA ILE A 217 -30.39 0.32 13.24
C ILE A 217 -29.45 -0.05 12.10
N PHE A 218 -28.15 0.01 12.41
CA PHE A 218 -27.08 -0.34 11.50
C PHE A 218 -26.70 -1.80 11.62
N VAL A 219 -26.57 -2.48 10.48
CA VAL A 219 -26.27 -3.92 10.43
C VAL A 219 -25.15 -4.23 9.43
N PRO A 220 -24.38 -5.30 9.63
CA PRO A 220 -23.41 -5.76 8.63
C PRO A 220 -24.08 -6.12 7.30
N GLN A 221 -23.45 -5.74 6.19
CA GLN A 221 -23.82 -6.20 4.86
C GLN A 221 -23.42 -7.67 4.71
N LEU A 222 -24.37 -8.50 4.28
CA LEU A 222 -24.13 -9.91 3.96
C LEU A 222 -24.00 -10.07 2.45
N CYS A 223 -23.14 -11.00 2.04
CA CYS A 223 -23.03 -11.43 0.64
C CYS A 223 -24.33 -12.11 0.20
N SER A 224 -24.88 -11.73 -0.93
CA SER A 224 -26.12 -12.31 -1.47
C SER A 224 -25.99 -13.81 -1.79
N GLU A 225 -24.77 -14.29 -2.07
CA GLU A 225 -24.51 -15.70 -2.41
C GLU A 225 -24.08 -16.53 -1.19
N CYS A 226 -22.90 -16.27 -0.64
CA CYS A 226 -22.35 -17.10 0.44
C CYS A 226 -22.87 -16.73 1.84
N LYS A 227 -23.65 -15.65 1.95
CA LYS A 227 -24.20 -15.11 3.21
C LYS A 227 -23.16 -14.66 4.24
N ALA A 228 -21.87 -14.72 3.92
CA ALA A 228 -20.81 -14.21 4.78
C ALA A 228 -20.90 -12.68 4.92
N THR A 229 -20.52 -12.17 6.10
CA THR A 229 -20.36 -10.73 6.33
C THR A 229 -19.26 -10.17 5.43
N ILE A 230 -19.56 -9.10 4.70
CA ILE A 230 -18.58 -8.42 3.86
C ILE A 230 -17.76 -7.45 4.71
N ARG A 231 -16.43 -7.52 4.62
CA ARG A 231 -15.51 -6.71 5.45
C ARG A 231 -14.63 -5.75 4.66
N GLY A 232 -14.28 -6.10 3.43
CA GLY A 232 -13.61 -5.22 2.47
C GLY A 232 -14.56 -4.68 1.40
N CYS A 233 -14.03 -4.51 0.18
CA CYS A 233 -14.79 -4.06 -0.98
C CYS A 233 -15.98 -4.98 -1.34
N THR A 234 -16.96 -4.40 -2.03
CA THR A 234 -18.17 -5.09 -2.47
C THR A 234 -18.23 -5.15 -3.99
N PHE A 235 -18.98 -6.11 -4.53
CA PHE A 235 -19.32 -6.16 -5.95
C PHE A 235 -20.83 -6.12 -6.08
N GLN A 236 -21.33 -5.06 -6.72
CA GLN A 236 -22.76 -4.82 -6.89
C GLN A 236 -23.20 -5.18 -8.30
N ASP A 237 -24.34 -5.85 -8.41
CA ASP A 237 -24.96 -6.17 -9.69
C ASP A 237 -25.49 -4.90 -10.39
N THR A 238 -25.24 -4.77 -11.69
CA THR A 238 -25.64 -3.62 -12.51
C THR A 238 -27.14 -3.56 -12.79
N SER A 239 -27.81 -4.71 -12.81
CA SER A 239 -29.25 -4.85 -13.09
C SER A 239 -30.07 -4.74 -11.80
N ASP A 240 -29.58 -5.33 -10.71
CA ASP A 240 -30.25 -5.31 -9.41
C ASP A 240 -29.30 -4.87 -8.29
N LYS A 241 -29.38 -3.59 -7.91
CA LYS A 241 -28.55 -2.98 -6.86
C LYS A 241 -28.71 -3.64 -5.48
N THR A 242 -29.75 -4.45 -5.25
CA THR A 242 -29.91 -5.18 -3.99
C THR A 242 -28.99 -6.40 -3.90
N ILE A 243 -28.48 -6.88 -5.04
CA ILE A 243 -27.53 -7.98 -5.10
C ILE A 243 -26.12 -7.43 -4.89
N VAL A 244 -25.53 -7.77 -3.74
CA VAL A 244 -24.18 -7.38 -3.35
C VAL A 244 -23.42 -8.63 -2.94
N ILE A 245 -22.30 -8.92 -3.60
CA ILE A 245 -21.48 -10.09 -3.32
C ILE A 245 -20.09 -9.69 -2.80
N CYS A 246 -19.45 -10.59 -2.05
CA CYS A 246 -18.08 -10.39 -1.58
C CYS A 246 -17.06 -10.64 -2.70
N GLU A 247 -15.83 -10.14 -2.52
CA GLU A 247 -14.74 -10.37 -3.47
C GLU A 247 -14.44 -11.86 -3.71
N SER A 248 -14.56 -12.72 -2.69
CA SER A 248 -14.35 -14.16 -2.84
C SER A 248 -15.36 -14.79 -3.79
N CYS A 249 -16.65 -14.47 -3.66
CA CYS A 249 -17.69 -14.92 -4.60
C CYS A 249 -17.45 -14.37 -6.01
N TYR A 250 -17.11 -13.08 -6.11
CA TYR A 250 -16.80 -12.46 -7.39
C TYR A 250 -15.65 -13.17 -8.10
N ARG A 251 -14.52 -13.39 -7.43
CA ARG A 251 -13.36 -14.06 -8.03
C ARG A 251 -13.62 -15.51 -8.40
N ALA A 252 -14.44 -16.22 -7.62
CA ALA A 252 -14.70 -17.64 -7.86
C ALA A 252 -15.65 -17.89 -9.04
N ALA A 253 -16.68 -17.05 -9.22
CA ALA A 253 -17.77 -17.34 -10.16
C ALA A 253 -18.07 -16.21 -11.18
N HIS A 254 -17.58 -14.99 -10.93
CA HIS A 254 -17.97 -13.79 -11.69
C HIS A 254 -16.79 -12.95 -12.18
N TYR A 255 -15.56 -13.44 -12.07
CA TYR A 255 -14.36 -12.67 -12.38
C TYR A 255 -14.36 -12.22 -13.84
N GLY A 256 -14.21 -10.91 -14.06
CA GLY A 256 -14.24 -10.30 -15.39
C GLY A 256 -15.64 -10.10 -15.99
N GLN A 257 -16.72 -10.56 -15.34
CA GLN A 257 -18.08 -10.34 -15.83
C GLN A 257 -18.51 -8.88 -15.61
N THR A 258 -19.02 -8.26 -16.67
CA THR A 258 -19.48 -6.85 -16.67
C THR A 258 -20.75 -6.62 -15.84
N ARG A 259 -21.45 -7.70 -15.47
CA ARG A 259 -22.62 -7.69 -14.59
C ARG A 259 -22.33 -7.17 -13.19
N PHE A 260 -21.11 -7.34 -12.70
CA PHE A 260 -20.73 -6.97 -11.34
C PHE A 260 -19.69 -5.84 -11.37
N VAL A 261 -19.94 -4.82 -10.55
CA VAL A 261 -19.12 -3.61 -10.46
C VAL A 261 -18.53 -3.52 -9.07
N LYS A 262 -17.22 -3.33 -9.00
CA LYS A 262 -16.56 -3.11 -7.72
C LYS A 262 -17.01 -1.78 -7.10
N LYS A 263 -17.21 -1.79 -5.80
CA LYS A 263 -17.34 -0.60 -4.97
C LYS A 263 -16.39 -0.68 -3.79
N TYR A 264 -15.78 0.46 -3.45
CA TYR A 264 -15.08 0.57 -2.18
C TYR A 264 -16.05 0.32 -1.03
N LYS A 265 -15.49 0.06 0.14
CA LYS A 265 -16.28 0.14 1.36
C LYS A 265 -16.70 1.59 1.56
N GLU A 266 -17.97 1.82 1.85
CA GLU A 266 -18.57 3.15 1.86
C GLU A 266 -19.30 3.42 3.18
N CYS A 267 -19.20 4.66 3.64
CA CYS A 267 -19.96 5.11 4.79
C CYS A 267 -21.44 5.28 4.41
N CYS A 268 -22.35 4.55 5.07
CA CYS A 268 -23.79 4.73 4.83
C CYS A 268 -24.40 5.91 5.61
N LEU A 269 -23.64 6.58 6.48
CA LEU A 269 -24.13 7.71 7.27
C LEU A 269 -24.74 8.85 6.44
N PRO A 270 -24.16 9.30 5.30
CA PRO A 270 -24.71 10.43 4.55
C PRO A 270 -26.15 10.20 4.07
N THR A 271 -26.55 8.95 3.87
CA THR A 271 -27.87 8.54 3.39
C THR A 271 -28.69 7.78 4.44
N ALA A 272 -28.20 7.72 5.68
CA ALA A 272 -28.81 6.90 6.74
C ALA A 272 -30.16 7.42 7.26
N LEU A 273 -30.47 8.71 7.07
CA LEU A 273 -31.74 9.29 7.51
C LEU A 273 -32.51 9.83 6.31
N THR A 274 -33.80 9.52 6.23
CA THR A 274 -34.70 10.24 5.32
C THR A 274 -34.97 11.65 5.85
N PRO A 275 -35.41 12.59 4.99
CA PRO A 275 -35.81 13.92 5.44
C PRO A 275 -36.83 13.87 6.59
N GLU A 276 -37.81 12.97 6.53
CA GLU A 276 -38.84 12.78 7.56
C GLU A 276 -38.23 12.39 8.90
N ILE A 277 -37.39 11.35 8.90
CA ILE A 277 -36.77 10.84 10.13
C ILE A 277 -35.83 11.87 10.74
N SER A 278 -35.03 12.56 9.92
CA SER A 278 -34.12 13.61 10.42
C SER A 278 -34.85 14.71 11.19
N ARG A 279 -36.07 15.07 10.76
CA ARG A 279 -36.92 16.04 11.45
C ARG A 279 -37.49 15.50 12.76
N LYS A 280 -37.83 14.21 12.84
CA LYS A 280 -38.32 13.59 14.07
C LYS A 280 -37.23 13.48 15.14
N LEU A 281 -35.99 13.19 14.73
CA LEU A 281 -34.85 13.06 15.64
C LEU A 281 -34.30 14.40 16.16
N CYS A 282 -34.56 15.49 15.43
CA CYS A 282 -34.18 16.83 15.87
C CYS A 282 -35.29 17.48 16.69
N TYR A 283 -35.00 17.83 17.95
CA TYR A 283 -35.91 18.60 18.83
C TYR A 283 -35.46 20.05 19.04
N CYS A 284 -34.44 20.52 18.31
CA CYS A 284 -33.95 21.90 18.45
C CYS A 284 -34.98 22.88 17.88
N SER A 285 -35.38 23.86 18.69
CA SER A 285 -36.38 24.87 18.33
C SER A 285 -35.85 25.93 17.36
N THR A 286 -34.54 26.16 17.38
CA THR A 286 -33.86 27.17 16.55
C THR A 286 -33.56 26.70 15.14
N VAL A 287 -33.74 25.42 14.81
CA VAL A 287 -33.38 24.85 13.50
C VAL A 287 -34.54 25.00 12.51
N ARG A 288 -34.25 25.54 11.33
CA ARG A 288 -35.25 25.78 10.29
C ARG A 288 -35.67 24.47 9.59
N ARG A 289 -36.95 24.14 9.69
CA ARG A 289 -37.52 22.86 9.17
C ARG A 289 -38.12 22.95 7.76
N ARG A 290 -38.30 24.17 7.24
CA ARG A 290 -38.91 24.42 5.94
C ARG A 290 -38.02 25.29 5.07
N ASP A 291 -37.99 25.04 3.77
CA ASP A 291 -37.23 25.85 2.81
C ASP A 291 -37.94 27.18 2.51
N GLN A 292 -37.44 27.92 1.53
CA GLN A 292 -38.03 29.19 1.12
C GLN A 292 -39.41 29.00 0.47
N ASP A 293 -39.66 27.80 -0.10
CA ASP A 293 -40.92 27.41 -0.73
C ASP A 293 -41.90 26.75 0.27
N GLY A 294 -41.57 26.71 1.56
CA GLY A 294 -42.39 26.14 2.61
C GLY A 294 -42.42 24.60 2.66
N ARG A 295 -41.59 23.92 1.85
CA ARG A 295 -41.46 22.46 1.82
C ARG A 295 -40.58 21.97 2.95
N SER A 296 -40.84 20.75 3.43
CA SER A 296 -40.08 20.18 4.55
C SER A 296 -38.66 19.82 4.12
N ARG A 297 -37.67 20.27 4.88
CA ARG A 297 -36.25 20.07 4.58
C ARG A 297 -35.69 18.80 5.21
N SER A 298 -34.62 18.28 4.63
CA SER A 298 -33.74 17.33 5.35
C SER A 298 -32.89 18.11 6.35
N LEU A 299 -32.78 17.59 7.58
CA LEU A 299 -31.86 18.10 8.60
C LEU A 299 -30.60 17.22 8.73
N TRP A 300 -30.43 16.29 7.80
CA TRP A 300 -29.31 15.36 7.75
C TRP A 300 -28.79 15.21 6.31
N PRO A 301 -27.46 15.19 6.10
CA PRO A 301 -26.41 15.55 7.06
C PRO A 301 -26.55 16.98 7.62
N ILE A 302 -25.93 17.27 8.76
CA ILE A 302 -26.06 18.59 9.42
C ILE A 302 -25.31 19.65 8.59
N ASP A 303 -25.98 20.77 8.33
CA ASP A 303 -25.41 21.92 7.64
C ASP A 303 -25.82 23.20 8.39
N PRO A 304 -24.95 23.79 9.23
CA PRO A 304 -25.29 24.94 10.05
C PRO A 304 -25.70 26.19 9.26
N GLU A 305 -25.19 26.37 8.05
CA GLU A 305 -25.54 27.53 7.20
C GLU A 305 -26.95 27.35 6.67
N LEU A 306 -27.24 26.17 6.16
CA LEU A 306 -28.55 25.81 5.64
C LEU A 306 -29.59 25.70 6.77
N ASP A 307 -29.23 25.17 7.94
CA ASP A 307 -30.16 24.93 9.06
C ASP A 307 -30.62 26.22 9.75
N GLU A 308 -29.98 27.37 9.49
CA GLU A 308 -30.31 28.70 10.04
C GLU A 308 -30.53 28.68 11.57
N GLY A 309 -29.75 27.86 12.27
CA GLY A 309 -29.97 27.53 13.68
C GLY A 309 -28.86 26.63 14.24
N HIS A 310 -28.88 26.33 15.54
CA HIS A 310 -27.84 25.50 16.16
C HIS A 310 -28.42 24.21 16.72
N HIS A 311 -27.89 23.08 16.26
CA HIS A 311 -28.13 21.80 16.91
C HIS A 311 -27.42 21.76 18.26
N VAL A 312 -28.12 21.39 19.33
CA VAL A 312 -27.54 21.32 20.67
C VAL A 312 -26.76 20.02 20.83
N LYS A 313 -25.44 20.10 20.95
CA LYS A 313 -24.60 18.96 21.32
C LYS A 313 -24.85 18.65 22.81
N GLY A 314 -25.27 17.42 23.13
CA GLY A 314 -25.59 17.01 24.50
C GLY A 314 -24.41 17.14 25.47
N GLY A 315 -24.68 17.05 26.78
CA GLY A 315 -23.66 17.15 27.83
C GLY A 315 -24.21 16.80 29.21
N LEU A 316 -23.39 16.88 30.27
CA LEU A 316 -23.83 16.64 31.65
C LEU A 316 -25.06 17.52 31.98
N GLY A 317 -26.22 16.88 32.16
CA GLY A 317 -27.49 17.53 32.49
C GLY A 317 -28.27 18.17 31.32
N ARG A 318 -27.88 17.96 30.05
CA ARG A 318 -28.59 18.52 28.88
C ARG A 318 -29.00 17.45 27.87
N VAL A 319 -30.27 17.46 27.46
CA VAL A 319 -30.77 16.65 26.34
C VAL A 319 -30.20 17.22 25.04
N GLY A 320 -29.39 16.42 24.34
CA GLY A 320 -28.82 16.79 23.05
C GLY A 320 -29.77 16.51 21.88
N CYS A 321 -29.48 17.10 20.72
CA CYS A 321 -30.13 16.75 19.46
C CYS A 321 -29.87 15.28 19.12
N GLY A 322 -30.92 14.51 18.82
CA GLY A 322 -30.81 13.09 18.47
C GLY A 322 -30.01 12.82 17.19
N LEU A 323 -29.80 13.83 16.33
CA LEU A 323 -28.94 13.68 15.16
C LEU A 323 -27.47 13.41 15.53
N TYR A 324 -26.99 13.88 16.69
CA TYR A 324 -25.62 13.62 17.12
C TYR A 324 -25.39 12.17 17.57
N THR A 325 -26.43 11.43 17.97
CA THR A 325 -26.29 10.04 18.42
C THR A 325 -26.17 9.06 17.25
N VAL A 326 -26.55 9.47 16.04
CA VAL A 326 -26.53 8.60 14.85
C VAL A 326 -25.12 8.14 14.49
N THR A 327 -24.13 9.05 14.60
CA THR A 327 -22.73 8.72 14.38
C THR A 327 -22.22 7.73 15.44
N ASP A 328 -22.65 7.89 16.70
CA ASP A 328 -22.27 6.96 17.78
C ASP A 328 -22.86 5.56 17.56
N LEU A 329 -24.14 5.48 17.16
CA LEU A 329 -24.80 4.20 16.81
C LEU A 329 -24.08 3.48 15.67
N PHE A 330 -23.63 4.22 14.65
CA PHE A 330 -22.87 3.67 13.54
C PHE A 330 -21.50 3.14 13.98
N ALA A 331 -20.78 3.89 14.84
CA ALA A 331 -19.50 3.46 15.40
C ALA A 331 -19.65 2.19 16.26
N GLU A 332 -20.68 2.13 17.11
CA GLU A 332 -21.01 0.95 17.91
C GLU A 332 -21.35 -0.26 17.04
N ALA A 333 -22.07 -0.08 15.93
CA ALA A 333 -22.35 -1.16 14.98
C ALA A 333 -21.09 -1.68 14.29
N LYS A 334 -20.19 -0.78 13.87
CA LYS A 334 -18.86 -1.17 13.34
C LYS A 334 -18.06 -1.94 14.38
N TYR A 335 -17.99 -1.45 15.61
CA TYR A 335 -17.29 -2.13 16.70
C TYR A 335 -17.92 -3.50 17.00
N ALA A 336 -19.25 -3.59 17.09
CA ALA A 336 -19.94 -4.85 17.32
C ALA A 336 -19.59 -5.90 16.26
N SER A 337 -19.34 -5.48 15.01
CA SER A 337 -18.96 -6.36 13.90
C SER A 337 -17.53 -6.93 13.97
N THR A 338 -16.67 -6.39 14.83
CA THR A 338 -15.27 -6.85 15.03
C THR A 338 -15.12 -7.79 16.23
N ARG A 339 -16.17 -7.97 17.04
CA ARG A 339 -16.13 -8.84 18.23
C ARG A 339 -16.28 -10.32 17.87
N SER A 340 -15.59 -11.18 18.62
CA SER A 340 -15.82 -12.64 18.57
C SER A 340 -17.15 -12.98 19.25
N GLN A 341 -17.79 -14.08 18.82
CA GLN A 341 -19.10 -14.52 19.34
C GLN A 341 -19.10 -14.83 20.85
N PHE A 342 -17.93 -14.94 21.48
CA PHE A 342 -17.75 -15.31 22.89
C PHE A 342 -17.27 -14.14 23.79
N GLY A 343 -17.12 -12.93 23.24
CA GLY A 343 -16.67 -11.75 23.99
C GLY A 343 -17.76 -11.11 24.86
N LYS A 344 -17.35 -10.34 25.89
CA LYS A 344 -18.27 -9.51 26.69
C LYS A 344 -18.94 -8.44 25.80
N ASN A 345 -20.24 -8.25 25.96
CA ASN A 345 -21.03 -7.24 25.23
C ASN A 345 -20.88 -5.81 25.79
N ASP A 346 -19.64 -5.39 26.08
CA ASP A 346 -19.38 -4.01 26.49
C ASP A 346 -19.52 -3.06 25.28
N SER A 347 -20.10 -1.87 25.50
CA SER A 347 -20.15 -0.78 24.50
C SER A 347 -18.85 0.02 24.45
N LEU A 348 -18.58 0.74 23.36
CA LEU A 348 -17.41 1.62 23.26
C LEU A 348 -17.37 2.65 24.39
N LEU A 349 -18.54 3.17 24.79
CA LEU A 349 -18.64 4.10 25.92
C LEU A 349 -18.28 3.44 27.27
N GLN A 350 -18.70 2.20 27.48
CA GLN A 350 -18.37 1.44 28.70
C GLN A 350 -16.88 1.12 28.76
N LEU A 351 -16.27 0.76 27.63
CA LEU A 351 -14.83 0.53 27.54
C LEU A 351 -14.03 1.80 27.83
N ARG A 352 -14.48 2.94 27.30
CA ARG A 352 -13.87 4.25 27.60
C ARG A 352 -13.81 4.55 29.10
N LYS A 353 -14.84 4.16 29.85
CA LYS A 353 -14.90 4.38 31.31
C LYS A 353 -14.01 3.40 32.09
N LYS A 354 -13.72 2.22 31.53
CA LYS A 354 -12.91 1.16 32.17
C LYS A 354 -11.40 1.29 31.89
N ASP A 355 -10.99 2.12 30.93
CA ASP A 355 -9.58 2.28 30.53
C ASP A 355 -8.73 2.97 31.63
N PRO A 356 -7.80 2.24 32.28
CA PRO A 356 -6.98 2.79 33.36
C PRO A 356 -6.01 3.89 32.88
N VAL A 357 -5.72 3.97 31.58
CA VAL A 357 -4.81 4.98 30.98
C VAL A 357 -5.47 6.37 30.90
N GLY A 358 -6.77 6.50 31.21
CA GLY A 358 -7.42 7.80 31.38
C GLY A 358 -6.92 8.60 32.59
N GLY A 359 -6.13 8.00 33.49
CA GLY A 359 -5.66 8.60 34.75
C GLY A 359 -4.26 9.24 34.73
N GLU A 360 -3.34 8.83 33.85
CA GLU A 360 -1.92 9.28 33.90
C GLU A 360 -1.29 9.55 32.53
N LEU A 361 -2.01 10.18 31.60
CA LEU A 361 -1.34 10.88 30.50
C LEU A 361 -1.09 12.32 30.93
N PRO A 362 0.15 12.86 30.79
CA PRO A 362 0.43 14.24 31.16
C PRO A 362 -0.54 15.14 30.41
N LYS A 363 -1.38 15.87 31.14
CA LYS A 363 -2.12 16.99 30.56
C LYS A 363 -1.08 17.90 29.89
N PRO A 364 -1.22 18.24 28.60
CA PRO A 364 -0.30 19.19 27.99
C PRO A 364 -0.31 20.45 28.86
N VAL A 365 0.87 20.81 29.37
CA VAL A 365 1.07 22.06 30.11
C VAL A 365 0.55 23.17 29.20
N ALA A 366 -0.32 24.01 29.75
CA ALA A 366 -1.11 25.00 29.02
C ALA A 366 -0.27 25.78 28.00
N VAL A 367 -0.39 25.42 26.73
CA VAL A 367 0.16 26.21 25.63
C VAL A 367 -0.73 27.42 25.47
N THR A 368 -0.19 28.61 25.76
CA THR A 368 -0.85 29.92 25.68
C THR A 368 -1.15 30.42 24.25
N ARG A 369 -1.00 29.58 23.22
CA ARG A 369 -1.56 29.86 21.89
C ARG A 369 -2.97 29.30 21.83
N LYS A 370 -3.95 30.15 21.49
CA LYS A 370 -5.38 29.84 21.29
C LYS A 370 -5.57 28.50 20.56
N GLN A 371 -5.65 27.40 21.31
CA GLN A 371 -6.16 26.15 20.77
C GLN A 371 -7.61 26.42 20.37
N PRO A 372 -8.04 26.09 19.13
CA PRO A 372 -9.45 26.07 18.80
C PRO A 372 -10.17 25.20 19.82
N SER A 373 -11.20 25.71 20.48
CA SER A 373 -11.94 25.03 21.57
C SER A 373 -12.47 23.65 21.18
N ARG A 374 -12.64 23.37 19.88
CA ARG A 374 -13.03 22.06 19.32
C ARG A 374 -11.91 21.00 19.33
N LEU A 375 -10.64 21.38 19.45
CA LEU A 375 -9.47 20.47 19.39
C LEU A 375 -8.93 20.08 20.78
N ALA A 376 -9.47 20.66 21.86
CA ALA A 376 -9.01 20.44 23.24
C ALA A 376 -9.26 19.02 23.79
N HIS A 377 -10.08 18.20 23.11
CA HIS A 377 -10.44 16.85 23.54
C HIS A 377 -9.59 15.73 22.90
N LEU A 378 -8.63 16.07 22.04
CA LEU A 378 -7.85 15.11 21.27
C LEU A 378 -6.52 14.79 21.98
N ASN A 379 -6.45 13.59 22.59
CA ASN A 379 -5.24 13.05 23.19
C ASN A 379 -4.33 12.45 22.11
N GLU A 380 -3.41 13.24 21.54
CA GLU A 380 -2.42 12.75 20.56
C GLU A 380 -1.17 12.13 21.21
N THR A 381 -1.31 11.45 22.34
CA THR A 381 -0.20 10.62 22.84
C THR A 381 -0.13 9.37 21.97
N SER A 382 0.81 9.38 21.02
CA SER A 382 1.11 8.34 20.03
C SER A 382 1.43 6.99 20.67
N LEU A 383 0.42 6.26 21.15
CA LEU A 383 0.60 4.88 21.60
C LEU A 383 0.27 3.94 20.46
N PRO A 384 1.17 3.01 20.09
CA PRO A 384 0.88 2.12 18.99
C PRO A 384 -0.39 1.26 19.23
N GLU A 385 -1.41 1.31 18.34
CA GLU A 385 -2.57 0.38 18.30
C GLU A 385 -2.15 -1.09 18.45
N TYR A 386 -0.95 -1.45 18.02
CA TYR A 386 -0.49 -2.83 18.10
C TYR A 386 0.64 -3.06 19.12
N GLY A 387 0.95 -2.07 19.95
CA GLY A 387 1.98 -2.18 21.00
C GLY A 387 3.36 -2.45 20.44
N TYR A 388 4.31 -2.73 21.31
CA TYR A 388 5.64 -3.22 20.93
C TYR A 388 5.64 -4.75 21.00
N SER A 389 5.53 -5.44 19.87
CA SER A 389 5.75 -6.89 19.83
C SER A 389 7.07 -7.17 19.13
N TYR A 390 8.05 -7.62 19.90
CA TYR A 390 9.39 -7.99 19.41
C TYR A 390 9.39 -9.36 18.74
N GLY A 391 8.49 -9.61 17.79
CA GLY A 391 8.43 -10.87 17.04
C GLY A 391 8.28 -12.15 17.88
N PHE A 392 8.16 -12.02 19.20
CA PHE A 392 8.01 -13.05 20.20
C PHE A 392 7.00 -12.57 21.24
N SER A 393 6.23 -13.53 21.75
CA SER A 393 5.25 -13.35 22.81
C SER A 393 5.85 -12.60 24.00
N ILE A 394 5.28 -11.43 24.29
CA ILE A 394 5.19 -10.96 25.67
C ILE A 394 3.74 -11.21 26.08
N ASP A 395 3.56 -11.85 27.24
CA ASP A 395 2.25 -12.31 27.72
C ASP A 395 1.23 -11.17 27.88
N GLU A 396 1.68 -9.91 28.00
CA GLU A 396 0.85 -8.72 27.92
C GLU A 396 1.62 -7.55 27.26
N PRO A 397 1.43 -7.26 25.97
CA PRO A 397 2.09 -6.11 25.37
C PRO A 397 1.49 -4.80 25.92
N GLU A 398 2.35 -4.02 26.58
CA GLU A 398 2.07 -2.64 26.93
C GLU A 398 1.69 -1.84 25.65
N ASP A 399 0.79 -0.85 25.80
CA ASP A 399 0.35 0.07 24.74
C ASP A 399 -0.62 -0.42 23.66
N ILE A 400 -1.02 -1.70 23.61
CA ILE A 400 -2.13 -2.15 22.74
C ILE A 400 -3.47 -1.60 23.26
N PRO A 401 -4.41 -1.08 22.45
CA PRO A 401 -5.76 -0.74 22.89
C PRO A 401 -6.46 -1.97 23.45
N MET A 402 -7.20 -1.76 24.55
CA MET A 402 -7.83 -2.84 25.30
C MET A 402 -8.72 -3.77 24.46
N TYR A 403 -9.38 -3.25 23.42
CA TYR A 403 -10.21 -4.05 22.51
C TYR A 403 -9.40 -5.03 21.62
N LEU A 404 -8.07 -4.86 21.56
CA LEU A 404 -7.15 -5.79 20.89
C LEU A 404 -6.39 -6.70 21.89
N ARG A 405 -6.38 -6.37 23.19
CA ARG A 405 -5.61 -7.09 24.23
C ARG A 405 -6.12 -8.50 24.53
N SER A 406 -7.42 -8.73 24.46
CA SER A 406 -8.03 -10.02 24.79
C SER A 406 -7.72 -11.17 23.82
N THR A 407 -6.92 -10.92 22.77
CA THR A 407 -6.89 -11.76 21.56
C THR A 407 -5.50 -11.82 20.89
N ILE A 408 -4.42 -11.69 21.67
CA ILE A 408 -3.02 -11.66 21.16
C ILE A 408 -2.40 -13.04 21.29
N GLU A 409 -1.76 -13.54 20.22
CA GLU A 409 -1.27 -14.92 20.12
C GLU A 409 0.19 -14.99 19.67
N ASN A 410 0.82 -16.13 19.98
CA ASN A 410 2.28 -16.31 20.07
C ASN A 410 3.08 -16.32 18.75
N TYR A 411 2.45 -16.28 17.55
CA TYR A 411 3.11 -16.55 16.25
C TYR A 411 2.56 -15.71 15.06
N PRO A 412 2.73 -14.37 15.06
CA PRO A 412 2.12 -13.46 14.08
C PRO A 412 2.52 -13.69 12.60
N TYR A 413 3.67 -14.35 12.35
CA TYR A 413 4.22 -14.52 11.00
C TYR A 413 3.71 -15.76 10.25
N GLY A 414 3.08 -16.71 10.96
CA GLY A 414 2.56 -17.95 10.35
C GLY A 414 1.38 -17.72 9.40
N ASN A 415 0.69 -16.58 9.52
CA ASN A 415 -0.56 -16.30 8.82
C ASN A 415 -0.41 -15.49 7.53
N VAL A 416 0.82 -15.15 7.13
CA VAL A 416 1.09 -14.36 5.92
C VAL A 416 1.68 -15.26 4.85
N HIS A 417 0.90 -15.54 3.79
CA HIS A 417 1.48 -16.17 2.59
C HIS A 417 2.28 -15.13 1.83
N MET A 418 3.56 -15.44 1.63
CA MET A 418 4.53 -14.57 0.97
C MET A 418 5.27 -15.35 -0.11
N ALA A 419 5.45 -14.73 -1.27
CA ALA A 419 6.27 -15.26 -2.35
C ALA A 419 7.36 -14.25 -2.71
N LEU A 420 8.53 -14.74 -3.15
CA LEU A 420 9.56 -13.89 -3.69
C LEU A 420 9.36 -13.74 -5.19
N ARG A 421 9.34 -12.51 -5.68
CA ARG A 421 9.35 -12.21 -7.10
C ARG A 421 10.71 -11.68 -7.50
N PHE A 422 11.25 -12.18 -8.62
CA PHE A 422 12.37 -11.57 -9.34
C PHE A 422 12.00 -11.45 -10.81
N GLY A 423 11.84 -10.22 -11.30
CA GLY A 423 11.40 -9.98 -12.68
C GLY A 423 10.09 -10.74 -12.99
N PRO A 424 10.06 -11.63 -14.01
CA PRO A 424 8.90 -12.44 -14.33
C PRO A 424 8.74 -13.71 -13.46
N LEU A 425 9.73 -14.07 -12.63
CA LEU A 425 9.69 -15.28 -11.81
C LEU A 425 8.99 -15.04 -10.47
N ILE A 426 8.20 -16.02 -10.02
CA ILE A 426 7.61 -16.11 -8.67
C ILE A 426 8.07 -17.41 -8.02
N ILE A 427 8.65 -17.31 -6.83
CA ILE A 427 9.21 -18.40 -6.04
C ILE A 427 8.48 -18.49 -4.71
N GLU A 428 7.84 -19.62 -4.42
CA GLU A 428 7.03 -19.79 -3.21
C GLU A 428 7.24 -21.15 -2.54
N ASN A 429 7.30 -21.15 -1.20
CA ASN A 429 7.19 -22.36 -0.40
C ASN A 429 5.77 -22.47 0.20
N GLY A 430 5.46 -23.61 0.83
CA GLY A 430 4.18 -23.81 1.52
C GLY A 430 2.99 -24.09 0.60
N VAL A 431 3.22 -24.32 -0.69
CA VAL A 431 2.19 -24.81 -1.62
C VAL A 431 1.98 -26.31 -1.41
N ALA A 432 0.72 -26.73 -1.28
CA ALA A 432 0.36 -28.14 -1.15
C ALA A 432 0.73 -28.92 -2.42
N ASN A 433 0.90 -30.24 -2.27
CA ASN A 433 1.21 -31.16 -3.38
C ASN A 433 2.50 -30.81 -4.15
N THR A 434 3.46 -30.13 -3.51
CA THR A 434 4.82 -29.89 -4.03
C THR A 434 5.86 -30.82 -3.42
N MET A 435 5.43 -31.92 -2.77
CA MET A 435 6.33 -32.84 -2.03
C MET A 435 7.13 -32.14 -0.92
N GLY A 436 6.57 -31.08 -0.32
CA GLY A 436 7.25 -30.27 0.69
C GLY A 436 8.37 -29.38 0.13
N GLY A 437 8.38 -29.16 -1.18
CA GLY A 437 9.36 -28.35 -1.89
C GLY A 437 8.91 -26.92 -2.20
N VAL A 438 9.70 -26.26 -3.05
CA VAL A 438 9.47 -24.91 -3.57
C VAL A 438 8.87 -24.98 -4.97
N LEU A 439 7.89 -24.13 -5.23
CA LEU A 439 7.28 -23.93 -6.53
C LEU A 439 7.85 -22.66 -7.19
N VAL A 440 8.28 -22.77 -8.44
CA VAL A 440 8.66 -21.63 -9.28
C VAL A 440 7.71 -21.54 -10.47
N THR A 441 7.13 -20.36 -10.66
CA THR A 441 6.18 -20.07 -11.74
C THR A 441 6.53 -18.74 -12.39
N SER A 442 5.90 -18.46 -13.52
CA SER A 442 5.92 -17.13 -14.13
C SER A 442 4.69 -16.31 -13.73
N ARG A 443 4.90 -15.02 -13.48
CA ARG A 443 3.81 -14.06 -13.22
C ARG A 443 2.97 -13.78 -14.46
N ASP A 444 1.83 -13.13 -14.25
CA ASP A 444 1.07 -12.53 -15.36
C ASP A 444 1.77 -11.26 -15.87
N PRO A 445 1.66 -10.96 -17.18
CA PRO A 445 2.11 -9.69 -17.72
C PRO A 445 1.49 -8.49 -16.99
N PRO A 446 2.20 -7.33 -16.95
CA PRO A 446 1.65 -6.12 -16.38
C PRO A 446 0.28 -5.77 -16.98
N SER A 447 -0.69 -5.47 -16.12
CA SER A 447 -2.05 -5.11 -16.50
C SER A 447 -2.09 -3.69 -17.05
N LEU A 448 -1.95 -3.57 -18.37
CA LEU A 448 -1.91 -2.30 -19.11
C LEU A 448 -3.20 -2.08 -19.92
N GLN A 449 -3.18 -1.23 -20.96
CA GLN A 449 -4.36 -0.90 -21.77
C GLN A 449 -4.88 -2.08 -22.57
N VAL A 450 -3.98 -2.93 -23.08
CA VAL A 450 -4.32 -4.08 -23.92
C VAL A 450 -4.44 -5.33 -23.05
N ILE A 451 -5.61 -5.94 -23.06
CA ILE A 451 -5.85 -7.25 -22.46
C ILE A 451 -5.67 -8.27 -23.58
N ARG A 452 -4.69 -9.17 -23.44
CA ARG A 452 -4.65 -10.42 -24.21
C ARG A 452 -4.98 -11.55 -23.24
N ASP A 453 -5.60 -12.60 -23.78
CA ASP A 453 -5.66 -13.85 -23.03
C ASP A 453 -4.24 -14.30 -22.72
N PRO A 454 -3.94 -14.70 -21.48
CA PRO A 454 -2.64 -15.26 -21.14
C PRO A 454 -2.35 -16.41 -22.11
N SER A 455 -1.14 -16.49 -22.66
CA SER A 455 -0.78 -17.64 -23.49
C SER A 455 -1.07 -18.94 -22.71
N GLU A 456 -1.58 -19.97 -23.39
CA GLU A 456 -1.69 -21.33 -22.84
C GLU A 456 -0.34 -21.82 -22.25
N ASP A 457 0.77 -21.20 -22.68
CA ASP A 457 2.15 -21.49 -22.29
C ASP A 457 2.57 -21.03 -20.88
N ILE A 458 1.76 -20.26 -20.13
CA ILE A 458 2.11 -19.85 -18.74
C ILE A 458 1.86 -20.97 -17.71
N THR A 459 1.50 -22.17 -18.18
CA THR A 459 1.23 -23.33 -17.33
C THR A 459 2.50 -23.99 -16.80
N LYS A 460 3.64 -23.83 -17.48
CA LYS A 460 4.91 -24.45 -17.06
C LYS A 460 5.34 -23.95 -15.68
N SER A 461 5.68 -24.89 -14.81
CA SER A 461 6.16 -24.64 -13.46
C SER A 461 7.30 -25.60 -13.08
N LEU A 462 8.21 -25.15 -12.22
CA LEU A 462 9.30 -25.96 -11.70
C LEU A 462 9.05 -26.27 -10.22
N LEU A 463 9.36 -27.50 -9.81
CA LEU A 463 9.35 -27.89 -8.40
C LEU A 463 10.76 -28.28 -7.96
N LEU A 464 11.24 -27.67 -6.90
CA LEU A 464 12.48 -28.03 -6.24
C LEU A 464 12.18 -28.77 -4.94
N THR A 465 12.64 -30.01 -4.82
CA THR A 465 12.33 -30.90 -3.68
C THR A 465 13.61 -31.48 -3.07
N GLY A 466 13.46 -32.22 -1.96
CA GLY A 466 14.58 -32.84 -1.23
C GLY A 466 15.20 -31.91 -0.19
N GLU A 467 15.87 -32.47 0.82
CA GLU A 467 16.51 -31.70 1.91
C GLU A 467 17.98 -31.40 1.62
N ARG A 468 18.79 -32.42 1.35
CA ARG A 468 20.21 -32.28 0.99
C ARG A 468 20.43 -32.51 -0.50
N ASP A 469 19.93 -33.64 -1.00
CA ASP A 469 19.98 -33.97 -2.42
C ASP A 469 18.78 -33.36 -3.13
N ARG A 470 18.94 -32.11 -3.56
CA ARG A 470 17.88 -31.34 -4.23
C ARG A 470 17.57 -31.92 -5.60
N ILE A 471 16.30 -32.19 -5.87
CA ILE A 471 15.81 -32.71 -7.16
C ILE A 471 14.88 -31.70 -7.82
N LEU A 472 15.06 -31.52 -9.13
CA LEU A 472 14.21 -30.65 -9.94
C LEU A 472 13.17 -31.46 -10.69
N HIS A 473 11.93 -30.97 -10.68
CA HIS A 473 10.82 -31.49 -11.46
C HIS A 473 10.16 -30.37 -12.27
N VAL A 474 9.43 -30.75 -13.31
CA VAL A 474 8.59 -29.87 -14.12
C VAL A 474 7.13 -30.32 -14.07
N GLN A 475 6.22 -29.35 -14.09
CA GLN A 475 4.77 -29.57 -14.13
C GLN A 475 4.11 -28.56 -15.06
N ASP A 476 3.01 -28.98 -15.68
CA ASP A 476 2.06 -28.08 -16.35
C ASP A 476 0.89 -27.82 -15.41
N ARG A 477 0.93 -26.65 -14.75
CA ARG A 477 0.00 -26.24 -13.70
C ARG A 477 -1.01 -25.22 -14.26
N PRO A 478 -2.31 -25.55 -14.26
CA PRO A 478 -3.35 -24.58 -14.57
C PRO A 478 -3.27 -23.39 -13.61
N ARG A 479 -3.43 -22.19 -14.16
CA ARG A 479 -3.38 -20.96 -13.38
C ARG A 479 -4.77 -20.48 -13.03
N HIS A 480 -4.90 -19.96 -11.80
CA HIS A 480 -6.07 -19.23 -11.35
C HIS A 480 -5.68 -17.77 -11.06
N PRO A 481 -6.60 -16.81 -11.23
CA PRO A 481 -6.35 -15.43 -10.85
C PRO A 481 -5.93 -15.33 -9.38
N LYS A 482 -4.70 -14.87 -9.13
CA LYS A 482 -4.20 -14.67 -7.77
C LYS A 482 -4.89 -13.43 -7.15
N ARG A 483 -5.18 -13.50 -5.85
CA ARG A 483 -5.70 -12.38 -5.06
C ARG A 483 -4.56 -11.76 -4.26
N TYR A 484 -3.86 -10.81 -4.86
CA TYR A 484 -2.80 -10.08 -4.19
C TYR A 484 -3.35 -9.11 -3.15
N LYS A 485 -2.69 -9.02 -2.00
CA LYS A 485 -3.03 -8.13 -0.88
C LYS A 485 -2.10 -6.94 -0.79
N ALA A 486 -0.81 -7.17 -1.00
CA ALA A 486 0.21 -6.13 -1.01
C ALA A 486 1.45 -6.67 -1.73
N PHE A 487 2.28 -5.75 -2.20
CA PHE A 487 3.64 -6.01 -2.62
C PHE A 487 4.54 -5.26 -1.64
N MET A 488 5.74 -5.76 -1.39
CA MET A 488 6.79 -5.04 -0.67
C MET A 488 8.02 -4.98 -1.56
N LYS A 489 8.38 -3.78 -1.99
CA LYS A 489 9.60 -3.58 -2.76
C LYS A 489 10.81 -4.04 -1.96
N GLN A 490 11.70 -4.85 -2.52
CA GLN A 490 12.95 -5.21 -1.86
C GLN A 490 14.13 -4.60 -2.61
N VAL A 491 14.16 -4.73 -3.94
CA VAL A 491 15.21 -4.17 -4.78
C VAL A 491 14.56 -3.49 -5.99
N VAL A 492 15.00 -2.25 -6.25
CA VAL A 492 14.76 -1.51 -7.49
C VAL A 492 15.96 -1.76 -8.40
N GLY A 493 15.75 -2.49 -9.48
CA GLY A 493 16.82 -2.96 -10.34
C GLY A 493 17.46 -1.87 -11.19
N GLY A 494 16.71 -0.84 -11.59
CA GLY A 494 17.24 0.29 -12.37
C GLY A 494 17.27 0.08 -13.90
N ALA A 495 16.52 -0.89 -14.42
CA ALA A 495 16.39 -1.06 -15.86
C ALA A 495 15.56 0.08 -16.49
N PHE A 496 16.00 0.58 -17.65
CA PHE A 496 15.28 1.56 -18.47
C PHE A 496 15.10 2.93 -17.80
N CYS A 497 16.14 3.42 -17.12
CA CYS A 497 16.10 4.72 -16.43
C CYS A 497 17.42 5.49 -16.56
N ASP A 498 18.20 5.22 -17.60
CA ASP A 498 19.48 5.89 -17.88
C ASP A 498 20.55 5.67 -16.78
N PHE A 499 20.41 4.59 -16.00
CA PHE A 499 21.32 4.27 -14.89
C PHE A 499 22.50 3.40 -15.32
N PHE A 500 22.30 2.52 -16.30
CA PHE A 500 23.32 1.62 -16.81
C PHE A 500 24.03 2.23 -18.03
N GLU A 501 23.93 1.57 -19.19
CA GLU A 501 24.59 1.99 -20.44
C GLU A 501 23.58 2.78 -21.28
N SER A 502 23.62 4.11 -21.14
CA SER A 502 22.71 5.06 -21.79
C SER A 502 22.55 4.82 -23.30
N GLY A 503 23.67 4.56 -24.01
CA GLY A 503 23.66 4.31 -25.46
C GLY A 503 22.88 3.06 -25.86
N ILE A 504 23.12 1.92 -25.18
CA ILE A 504 22.39 0.67 -25.44
C ILE A 504 20.91 0.82 -25.08
N GLU A 505 20.60 1.53 -23.99
CA GLU A 505 19.21 1.82 -23.61
C GLU A 505 18.50 2.68 -24.67
N ASP A 506 19.16 3.73 -25.17
CA ASP A 506 18.60 4.60 -26.20
C ASP A 506 18.32 3.83 -27.50
N GLU A 507 19.24 2.97 -27.95
CA GLU A 507 19.05 2.09 -29.12
C GLU A 507 17.89 1.11 -28.92
N LEU A 508 17.75 0.54 -27.73
CA LEU A 508 16.63 -0.36 -27.39
C LEU A 508 15.29 0.37 -27.42
N ILE A 509 15.23 1.60 -26.87
CA ILE A 509 14.02 2.44 -26.91
C ILE A 509 13.65 2.77 -28.37
N ASP A 510 14.63 3.12 -29.21
CA ASP A 510 14.39 3.37 -30.63
C ASP A 510 13.89 2.12 -31.37
N ALA A 511 14.49 0.96 -31.11
CA ALA A 511 14.02 -0.32 -31.63
C ALA A 511 12.58 -0.60 -31.17
N PHE A 512 12.27 -0.41 -29.89
CA PHE A 512 10.92 -0.60 -29.35
C PHE A 512 9.87 0.26 -30.08
N ILE A 513 10.17 1.55 -30.27
CA ILE A 513 9.28 2.48 -30.97
C ILE A 513 9.11 2.06 -32.43
N HIS A 514 10.21 1.71 -33.11
CA HIS A 514 10.19 1.26 -34.49
C HIS A 514 9.33 0.01 -34.66
N GLU A 515 9.58 -1.03 -33.87
CA GLU A 515 8.85 -2.30 -33.89
C GLU A 515 7.35 -2.08 -33.64
N SER A 516 7.00 -1.22 -32.68
CA SER A 516 5.58 -0.91 -32.44
C SER A 516 4.92 -0.18 -33.60
N ASN A 517 5.63 0.66 -34.35
CA ASN A 517 5.06 1.38 -35.48
C ASN A 517 4.77 0.45 -36.66
N CYS A 518 5.65 -0.52 -36.92
CA CYS A 518 5.46 -1.53 -37.97
C CYS A 518 4.22 -2.40 -37.72
N LEU A 519 3.79 -2.56 -36.46
CA LEU A 519 2.58 -3.33 -36.11
C LEU A 519 1.27 -2.58 -36.37
N THR A 520 1.33 -1.28 -36.64
CA THR A 520 0.14 -0.42 -36.86
C THR A 520 -0.16 -0.16 -38.33
N GLU A 521 0.49 -0.87 -39.26
CA GLU A 521 0.24 -0.73 -40.70
C GLU A 521 -1.13 -1.33 -41.10
N ASP A 522 -1.94 -0.54 -41.80
CA ASP A 522 -3.29 -0.92 -42.26
C ASP A 522 -3.24 -1.99 -43.36
N GLY A 523 -4.20 -2.92 -43.35
CA GLY A 523 -4.42 -3.89 -44.43
C GLY A 523 -3.91 -5.32 -44.18
N LEU A 524 -3.31 -5.59 -43.03
CA LEU A 524 -2.85 -6.93 -42.65
C LEU A 524 -3.99 -7.81 -42.11
N THR A 525 -3.96 -9.11 -42.43
CA THR A 525 -4.82 -10.10 -41.79
C THR A 525 -4.40 -10.36 -40.34
N PHE A 526 -5.29 -10.90 -39.51
CA PHE A 526 -4.98 -11.25 -38.11
C PHE A 526 -3.78 -12.22 -38.00
N ALA A 527 -3.67 -13.18 -38.92
CA ALA A 527 -2.56 -14.14 -38.93
C ALA A 527 -1.22 -13.47 -39.26
N GLU A 528 -1.22 -12.52 -40.19
CA GLU A 528 -0.02 -11.73 -40.53
C GLU A 528 0.38 -10.80 -39.38
N GLN A 529 -0.59 -10.16 -38.72
CA GLN A 529 -0.34 -9.32 -37.53
C GLN A 529 0.29 -10.13 -36.39
N GLU A 530 -0.22 -11.33 -36.09
CA GLU A 530 0.36 -12.19 -35.05
C GLU A 530 1.76 -12.68 -35.43
N ALA A 531 2.00 -13.02 -36.71
CA ALA A 531 3.32 -13.40 -37.20
C ALA A 531 4.34 -12.25 -37.09
N MET A 532 3.93 -11.04 -37.48
CA MET A 532 4.74 -9.83 -37.34
C MET A 532 5.01 -9.50 -35.88
N LEU A 533 4.02 -9.59 -35.00
CA LEU A 533 4.19 -9.38 -33.56
C LEU A 533 5.21 -10.35 -32.97
N LYS A 534 5.14 -11.63 -33.35
CA LYS A 534 6.10 -12.65 -32.93
C LYS A 534 7.51 -12.35 -33.42
N GLN A 535 7.66 -11.91 -34.67
CA GLN A 535 8.97 -11.55 -35.22
C GLN A 535 9.56 -10.30 -34.54
N SER A 536 8.74 -9.27 -34.35
CA SER A 536 9.11 -8.02 -33.67
C SER A 536 9.54 -8.28 -32.23
N THR A 537 8.80 -9.13 -31.52
CA THR A 537 9.12 -9.59 -30.16
C THR A 537 10.48 -10.28 -30.09
N LYS A 538 10.79 -11.16 -31.05
CA LYS A 538 12.09 -11.84 -31.10
C LYS A 538 13.25 -10.89 -31.34
N ARG A 539 13.09 -9.89 -32.21
CA ARG A 539 14.13 -8.86 -32.45
C ARG A 539 14.35 -8.02 -31.20
N LEU A 540 13.28 -7.55 -30.58
CA LEU A 540 13.35 -6.75 -29.35
C LEU A 540 13.96 -7.54 -28.18
N LEU A 541 13.66 -8.83 -28.07
CA LEU A 541 14.26 -9.71 -27.04
C LEU A 541 15.79 -9.75 -27.13
N LEU A 542 16.38 -9.64 -28.32
CA LEU A 542 17.83 -9.59 -28.48
C LEU A 542 18.42 -8.33 -27.84
N HIS A 543 17.82 -7.17 -28.10
CA HIS A 543 18.24 -5.90 -27.46
C HIS A 543 18.06 -5.95 -25.93
N VAL A 544 16.96 -6.51 -25.44
CA VAL A 544 16.74 -6.65 -23.98
C VAL A 544 17.78 -7.58 -23.35
N LYS A 545 18.16 -8.67 -24.03
CA LYS A 545 19.21 -9.58 -23.57
C LYS A 545 20.57 -8.89 -23.56
N GLU A 546 20.92 -8.14 -24.60
CA GLU A 546 22.15 -7.35 -24.64
C GLU A 546 22.24 -6.39 -23.45
N TYR A 547 21.15 -5.69 -23.15
CA TYR A 547 21.11 -4.72 -22.06
C TYR A 547 21.10 -5.35 -20.64
N LEU A 548 20.40 -6.48 -20.43
CA LEU A 548 20.12 -7.00 -19.09
C LEU A 548 20.76 -8.34 -18.73
N ALA A 549 21.25 -9.13 -19.69
CA ALA A 549 21.54 -10.55 -19.43
C ALA A 549 22.61 -10.81 -18.36
N SER A 550 23.66 -9.99 -18.30
CA SER A 550 24.71 -10.11 -17.29
C SER A 550 24.17 -9.92 -15.86
N ARG A 551 23.26 -8.96 -15.67
CA ARG A 551 22.62 -8.69 -14.38
C ARG A 551 21.60 -9.77 -14.02
N VAL A 552 20.80 -10.20 -14.99
CA VAL A 552 19.86 -11.31 -14.80
C VAL A 552 20.61 -12.57 -14.37
N GLN A 553 21.74 -12.88 -15.02
CA GLN A 553 22.59 -14.00 -14.63
C GLN A 553 23.02 -13.86 -13.17
N ALA A 554 23.58 -12.71 -12.77
CA ALA A 554 24.04 -12.49 -11.40
C ALA A 554 22.93 -12.73 -10.36
N TYR A 555 21.70 -12.29 -10.63
CA TYR A 555 20.56 -12.49 -9.72
C TYR A 555 20.12 -13.96 -9.68
N ILE A 556 20.02 -14.61 -10.83
CA ILE A 556 19.62 -16.03 -10.92
C ILE A 556 20.66 -16.92 -10.26
N SER A 557 21.95 -16.69 -10.48
CA SER A 557 23.02 -17.43 -9.79
C SER A 557 22.92 -17.26 -8.28
N SER A 558 22.66 -16.04 -7.81
CA SER A 558 22.50 -15.70 -6.39
C SER A 558 21.29 -16.40 -5.75
N ILE A 559 20.15 -16.45 -6.45
CA ILE A 559 18.94 -17.16 -6.00
C ILE A 559 19.16 -18.68 -6.03
N THR A 560 19.75 -19.20 -7.09
CA THR A 560 20.03 -20.64 -7.28
C THR A 560 20.95 -21.15 -6.18
N ALA A 561 22.05 -20.43 -5.89
CA ALA A 561 22.97 -20.80 -4.83
C ALA A 561 22.26 -20.96 -3.48
N ARG A 562 21.31 -20.08 -3.14
CA ARG A 562 20.53 -20.15 -1.90
C ARG A 562 19.48 -21.27 -1.92
N LEU A 563 18.85 -21.54 -3.06
CA LEU A 563 17.91 -22.65 -3.19
C LEU A 563 18.60 -24.01 -3.06
N LEU A 564 19.86 -24.11 -3.50
CA LEU A 564 20.68 -25.31 -3.40
C LEU A 564 21.37 -25.46 -2.04
N ASP A 565 21.48 -24.39 -1.26
CA ASP A 565 22.05 -24.42 0.09
C ASP A 565 21.20 -25.34 1.01
N PRO A 566 21.79 -26.38 1.62
CA PRO A 566 21.10 -27.26 2.56
C PRO A 566 20.58 -26.54 3.82
N GLU A 567 21.17 -25.41 4.21
CA GLU A 567 20.72 -24.60 5.36
C GLU A 567 19.42 -23.84 5.07
N VAL A 568 19.08 -23.65 3.79
CA VAL A 568 17.82 -23.07 3.37
C VAL A 568 16.75 -24.16 3.31
N GLN A 569 15.95 -24.26 4.37
CA GLN A 569 14.82 -25.19 4.40
C GLN A 569 13.79 -24.84 3.30
N LEU A 570 13.46 -25.81 2.45
CA LEU A 570 12.41 -25.66 1.42
C LEU A 570 11.01 -25.92 2.00
N LYS A 571 10.91 -26.90 2.90
CA LYS A 571 9.65 -27.28 3.51
C LYS A 571 9.15 -26.18 4.43
N TRP A 572 7.90 -25.77 4.21
CA TRP A 572 7.27 -24.73 5.01
C TRP A 572 6.95 -25.22 6.42
N HIS A 573 7.14 -24.32 7.38
CA HIS A 573 6.69 -24.51 8.76
C HIS A 573 6.28 -23.16 9.36
N TYR A 574 5.07 -23.05 9.91
CA TYR A 574 4.52 -21.77 10.40
C TYR A 574 5.42 -21.07 11.44
N ARG A 575 6.19 -21.84 12.23
CA ARG A 575 7.08 -21.31 13.28
C ARG A 575 8.52 -21.15 12.81
N ASP A 576 9.11 -22.17 12.20
CA ASP A 576 10.57 -22.26 12.01
C ASP A 576 11.01 -21.90 10.59
N ASN A 577 10.09 -21.96 9.61
CA ASN A 577 10.36 -21.65 8.21
C ASN A 577 9.08 -21.19 7.48
N ASN A 578 8.49 -20.10 7.99
CA ASN A 578 7.32 -19.51 7.35
C ASN A 578 7.72 -18.82 6.03
N CYS A 579 6.71 -18.39 5.27
CA CYS A 579 6.92 -17.82 3.94
C CYS A 579 7.81 -16.56 3.97
N GLN A 580 7.69 -15.74 5.02
CA GLN A 580 8.53 -14.53 5.17
C GLN A 580 10.00 -14.91 5.39
N ALA A 581 10.27 -15.80 6.35
CA ALA A 581 11.63 -16.27 6.65
C ALA A 581 12.28 -16.97 5.44
N PHE A 582 11.49 -17.73 4.67
CA PHE A 582 11.96 -18.32 3.42
C PHE A 582 12.36 -17.25 2.39
N CYS A 583 11.50 -16.25 2.15
CA CYS A 583 11.83 -15.14 1.24
C CYS A 583 13.06 -14.36 1.72
N ASP A 584 13.19 -14.10 3.02
CA ASP A 584 14.35 -13.42 3.61
C ASP A 584 15.66 -14.20 3.36
N LYS A 585 15.61 -15.55 3.43
CA LYS A 585 16.77 -16.42 3.17
C LYS A 585 17.17 -16.47 1.70
N LEU A 586 16.25 -16.20 0.77
CA LEU A 586 16.54 -16.19 -0.68
C LEU A 586 17.15 -14.87 -1.16
N ILE A 587 16.95 -13.77 -0.43
CA ILE A 587 17.51 -12.46 -0.80
C ILE A 587 18.95 -12.37 -0.29
N GLY A 588 19.87 -12.13 -1.21
CA GLY A 588 21.29 -11.97 -0.89
C GLY A 588 21.63 -10.69 -0.19
N ARG A 589 21.70 -10.72 1.15
CA ARG A 589 22.04 -9.55 1.96
C ARG A 589 23.46 -9.04 1.71
N ASP A 590 24.42 -9.93 1.45
CA ASP A 590 25.77 -9.59 1.03
C ASP A 590 25.78 -8.73 -0.25
N MET A 591 24.84 -8.97 -1.16
CA MET A 591 24.71 -8.25 -2.42
C MET A 591 23.82 -7.00 -2.29
N PHE A 592 22.71 -7.09 -1.56
CA PHE A 592 21.65 -6.10 -1.54
C PHE A 592 21.54 -5.30 -0.24
N ALA A 593 22.43 -5.47 0.74
CA ALA A 593 22.39 -4.68 1.97
C ALA A 593 22.60 -3.17 1.75
N PRO A 594 23.55 -2.71 0.92
CA PRO A 594 23.71 -1.28 0.62
C PRO A 594 22.46 -0.64 0.05
N LEU A 595 22.17 0.61 0.41
CA LEU A 595 21.04 1.35 -0.15
C LEU A 595 21.19 1.54 -1.66
N PHE A 596 22.41 1.77 -2.13
CA PHE A 596 22.79 1.88 -3.54
C PHE A 596 23.93 0.89 -3.85
N ALA A 597 23.93 0.28 -5.02
CA ALA A 597 24.98 -0.64 -5.41
C ALA A 597 26.34 0.09 -5.57
N SER A 598 27.41 -0.48 -5.00
CA SER A 598 28.74 0.10 -5.14
C SER A 598 29.33 -0.11 -6.54
N LYS A 599 30.03 0.90 -7.06
CA LYS A 599 30.74 0.85 -8.36
C LYS A 599 32.13 0.17 -8.28
N THR A 600 32.52 -0.41 -7.13
CA THR A 600 33.94 -0.59 -6.75
C THR A 600 34.52 -2.00 -6.77
N ALA A 601 33.81 -3.04 -7.22
CA ALA A 601 34.45 -4.35 -7.39
C ALA A 601 35.21 -4.39 -8.73
N VAL A 602 36.51 -4.65 -8.70
CA VAL A 602 37.41 -4.72 -9.88
C VAL A 602 36.91 -5.70 -10.97
N SER A 603 36.00 -6.61 -10.63
CA SER A 603 35.38 -7.59 -11.52
C SER A 603 33.96 -7.22 -12.03
N GLN A 604 33.37 -6.10 -11.59
CA GLN A 604 32.05 -5.63 -12.05
C GLN A 604 32.09 -4.11 -12.26
N PRO A 605 32.30 -3.64 -13.51
CA PRO A 605 32.43 -2.22 -13.80
C PRO A 605 31.13 -1.42 -13.59
N MET A 606 29.98 -2.09 -13.45
CA MET A 606 28.66 -1.46 -13.39
C MET A 606 27.82 -1.95 -12.20
N PRO A 607 26.96 -1.09 -11.62
CA PRO A 607 26.10 -1.45 -10.49
C PRO A 607 25.05 -2.53 -10.86
N LEU A 608 24.80 -3.45 -9.93
CA LEU A 608 23.84 -4.56 -10.09
C LEU A 608 22.36 -4.14 -9.90
N TYR A 609 22.10 -3.10 -9.10
CA TYR A 609 20.78 -2.55 -8.83
C TYR A 609 20.89 -1.05 -8.62
N LEU A 610 19.75 -0.36 -8.73
CA LEU A 610 19.66 1.07 -8.44
C LEU A 610 19.54 1.32 -6.95
N MET A 611 18.53 0.73 -6.30
CA MET A 611 18.22 1.03 -4.89
C MET A 611 17.71 -0.22 -4.15
N SER A 612 18.05 -0.37 -2.87
CA SER A 612 17.63 -1.50 -2.06
C SER A 612 16.94 -1.09 -0.76
N PHE A 613 15.82 -1.76 -0.50
CA PHE A 613 15.02 -1.69 0.73
C PHE A 613 15.19 -2.96 1.58
N VAL A 614 16.16 -3.81 1.25
CA VAL A 614 16.43 -5.03 2.00
C VAL A 614 16.84 -4.69 3.43
N CYS A 615 16.12 -5.28 4.38
CA CYS A 615 16.35 -5.15 5.81
C CYS A 615 16.64 -6.53 6.41
N ARG A 616 17.44 -6.55 7.48
CA ARG A 616 17.69 -7.73 8.30
C ARG A 616 16.39 -8.22 8.97
N PRO A 617 16.24 -9.54 9.19
CA PRO A 617 15.16 -10.07 10.04
C PRO A 617 15.11 -9.30 11.36
N GLY A 618 13.91 -9.02 11.89
CA GLY A 618 13.74 -8.21 13.10
C GLY A 618 13.55 -6.71 12.86
N SER A 619 13.86 -6.18 11.67
CA SER A 619 13.69 -4.74 11.35
C SER A 619 12.23 -4.27 11.29
N ASN A 620 11.29 -5.18 11.02
CA ASN A 620 9.89 -4.87 10.74
C ASN A 620 9.04 -4.79 12.03
N VAL A 621 9.61 -4.25 13.11
CA VAL A 621 8.92 -4.06 14.40
C VAL A 621 8.26 -2.68 14.47
N PRO A 622 7.06 -2.56 15.08
CA PRO A 622 6.41 -1.27 15.25
C PRO A 622 7.33 -0.29 16.00
N THR A 623 7.66 0.83 15.35
CA THR A 623 8.46 1.89 15.99
C THR A 623 7.56 3.06 16.33
N ARG A 624 7.73 3.60 17.54
CA ARG A 624 7.07 4.85 17.94
C ARG A 624 7.92 6.03 17.53
N ALA A 625 7.37 6.89 16.68
CA ALA A 625 7.93 8.21 16.43
C ALA A 625 7.68 9.11 17.64
N PHE A 626 8.73 9.70 18.15
CA PHE A 626 8.72 10.53 19.35
C PHE A 626 9.09 11.98 19.04
N SER A 627 9.72 12.29 17.91
CA SER A 627 10.02 13.64 17.40
C SER A 627 9.84 13.69 15.88
N LYS A 628 9.84 14.89 15.29
CA LYS A 628 9.74 15.07 13.82
C LYS A 628 10.96 14.54 13.06
N TYR A 629 12.05 14.26 13.79
CA TYR A 629 13.29 13.69 13.27
C TYR A 629 13.32 12.16 13.35
N ASP A 630 12.34 11.52 14.01
CA ASP A 630 12.17 10.06 13.93
C ASP A 630 11.54 9.68 12.56
N VAL A 631 11.69 8.42 12.14
CA VAL A 631 11.03 7.90 10.94
C VAL A 631 9.75 7.17 11.35
N PRO A 632 8.55 7.63 10.93
CA PRO A 632 7.30 6.95 11.23
C PRO A 632 7.19 5.62 10.47
N ASN A 633 6.31 4.70 10.89
CA ASN A 633 6.03 3.49 10.11
C ASN A 633 5.41 3.85 8.75
N GLY A 634 5.88 3.21 7.68
CA GLY A 634 5.33 3.36 6.33
C GLY A 634 4.01 2.62 6.13
N LEU A 635 3.27 2.95 5.06
CA LEU A 635 1.91 2.44 4.81
C LEU A 635 1.85 0.91 4.72
N THR A 636 2.83 0.32 4.04
CA THR A 636 2.94 -1.13 3.86
C THR A 636 3.31 -1.82 5.17
N GLU A 637 4.14 -1.19 6.00
CA GLU A 637 4.45 -1.71 7.34
C GLU A 637 3.20 -1.74 8.22
N GLU A 638 2.44 -0.63 8.25
CA GLU A 638 1.18 -0.54 8.98
C GLU A 638 0.17 -1.58 8.49
N TYR A 639 0.08 -1.79 7.18
CA TYR A 639 -0.80 -2.78 6.58
C TYR A 639 -0.42 -4.22 6.95
N LEU A 640 0.87 -4.57 6.92
CA LEU A 640 1.33 -5.92 7.29
C LEU A 640 1.14 -6.23 8.77
N LEU A 641 1.26 -5.21 9.64
CA LEU A 641 0.92 -5.37 11.04
C LEU A 641 -0.53 -5.86 11.18
N LYS A 642 -1.50 -5.32 10.43
CA LYS A 642 -2.89 -5.81 10.46
C LYS A 642 -3.00 -7.32 10.16
N PHE A 643 -2.27 -7.80 9.16
CA PHE A 643 -2.25 -9.22 8.79
C PHE A 643 -1.64 -10.09 9.88
N ARG A 644 -0.53 -9.64 10.49
CA ARG A 644 0.11 -10.29 11.64
C ARG A 644 -0.82 -10.40 12.84
N TYR A 645 -1.76 -9.46 12.96
CA TYR A 645 -2.80 -9.45 13.97
C TYR A 645 -4.13 -10.07 13.49
N GLY A 646 -4.15 -10.89 12.43
CA GLY A 646 -5.32 -11.71 12.11
C GLY A 646 -6.41 -11.05 11.26
N ARG A 647 -6.19 -9.84 10.72
CA ARG A 647 -7.15 -9.14 9.82
C ARG A 647 -7.02 -9.60 8.36
N HIS A 648 -7.25 -10.88 8.10
CA HIS A 648 -7.08 -11.48 6.75
C HIS A 648 -8.19 -11.10 5.76
N ASP A 649 -9.39 -10.83 6.27
CA ASP A 649 -10.60 -10.58 5.48
C ASP A 649 -10.70 -9.14 4.92
N ASP A 650 -9.69 -8.29 5.18
CA ASP A 650 -9.63 -6.90 4.68
C ASP A 650 -9.56 -6.86 3.14
N SER A 651 -9.60 -5.66 2.55
CA SER A 651 -9.35 -5.47 1.11
C SER A 651 -7.86 -5.68 0.76
N ASP A 652 -7.39 -5.30 -0.43
CA ASP A 652 -5.94 -5.11 -0.66
C ASP A 652 -5.46 -3.76 -0.09
N ILE A 653 -4.15 -3.50 -0.03
CA ILE A 653 -3.61 -2.29 0.60
C ILE A 653 -4.13 -0.99 -0.02
N VAL A 654 -4.28 -0.92 -1.34
CA VAL A 654 -4.75 0.29 -2.03
C VAL A 654 -6.20 0.56 -1.66
N ASP A 655 -7.05 -0.46 -1.72
CA ASP A 655 -8.44 -0.33 -1.30
C ASP A 655 -8.53 0.04 0.19
N THR A 656 -7.75 -0.60 1.05
CA THR A 656 -7.74 -0.37 2.50
C THR A 656 -7.34 1.06 2.85
N LEU A 657 -6.40 1.65 2.11
CA LEU A 657 -6.04 3.05 2.25
C LEU A 657 -7.14 3.98 1.71
N ALA A 658 -7.83 3.59 0.63
CA ALA A 658 -8.99 4.32 0.11
C ALA A 658 -10.16 4.36 1.11
N GLU A 659 -10.32 3.34 1.96
CA GLU A 659 -11.34 3.28 3.01
C GLU A 659 -11.23 4.42 4.04
N TYR A 660 -10.04 5.03 4.21
CA TYR A 660 -9.89 6.26 5.00
C TYR A 660 -10.81 7.37 4.46
N TRP A 661 -10.90 7.50 3.14
CA TRP A 661 -11.69 8.54 2.47
C TRP A 661 -13.16 8.14 2.30
N THR A 662 -13.42 6.90 1.88
CA THR A 662 -14.76 6.45 1.49
C THR A 662 -15.62 5.96 2.66
N ASP A 663 -15.01 5.38 3.69
CA ASP A 663 -15.71 4.78 4.83
C ASP A 663 -15.50 5.53 6.15
N TRP A 664 -14.26 5.70 6.59
CA TRP A 664 -13.97 6.35 7.88
C TRP A 664 -14.25 7.87 7.86
N GLY A 665 -13.70 8.58 6.88
CA GLY A 665 -13.85 10.03 6.70
C GLY A 665 -15.21 10.45 6.13
N ALA A 666 -15.95 9.49 5.57
CA ALA A 666 -17.30 9.66 5.03
C ALA A 666 -17.44 10.77 3.99
N PHE A 667 -16.46 10.98 3.11
CA PHE A 667 -16.49 12.10 2.14
C PHE A 667 -17.49 11.91 0.98
N GLY A 668 -18.14 10.75 0.86
CA GLY A 668 -19.31 10.54 -0.02
C GLY A 668 -19.04 10.59 -1.53
N GLY A 669 -17.78 10.67 -1.96
CA GLY A 669 -17.41 10.76 -3.38
C GLY A 669 -16.02 10.23 -3.71
N GLY A 670 -15.35 9.52 -2.79
CA GLY A 670 -13.97 9.07 -2.98
C GLY A 670 -12.94 10.03 -2.41
N PRO A 671 -11.67 9.89 -2.82
CA PRO A 671 -10.60 10.80 -2.45
C PRO A 671 -10.89 12.25 -2.87
N ILE A 672 -10.27 13.21 -2.16
CA ILE A 672 -10.60 14.64 -2.29
C ILE A 672 -9.53 15.44 -3.05
N TYR A 673 -8.35 14.86 -3.28
CA TYR A 673 -7.25 15.48 -4.01
C TYR A 673 -6.78 14.61 -5.20
N PRO A 674 -6.07 15.21 -6.19
CA PRO A 674 -5.45 14.47 -7.27
C PRO A 674 -4.54 13.33 -6.79
N TYR A 675 -4.38 12.32 -7.63
CA TYR A 675 -3.54 11.13 -7.45
C TYR A 675 -3.96 10.16 -6.34
N GLN A 676 -4.88 10.53 -5.46
CA GLN A 676 -5.31 9.67 -4.35
C GLN A 676 -6.14 8.46 -4.77
N ASP A 677 -6.60 8.40 -6.01
CA ASP A 677 -7.22 7.23 -6.63
C ASP A 677 -6.21 6.10 -6.91
N VAL A 678 -4.93 6.45 -7.09
CA VAL A 678 -3.81 5.53 -7.29
C VAL A 678 -2.95 5.44 -6.02
N PHE A 679 -2.61 6.58 -5.45
CA PHE A 679 -1.73 6.73 -4.28
C PHE A 679 -2.53 7.32 -3.10
N PRO A 680 -3.34 6.50 -2.41
CA PRO A 680 -4.44 6.92 -1.52
C PRO A 680 -4.02 7.48 -0.14
N TRP A 681 -3.05 8.40 -0.11
CA TRP A 681 -2.62 9.11 1.09
C TRP A 681 -2.66 10.62 0.89
N ASP A 682 -2.52 11.36 1.98
CA ASP A 682 -2.25 12.80 1.94
C ASP A 682 -0.75 13.04 2.18
N CYS A 683 -0.08 13.68 1.22
CA CYS A 683 1.36 13.96 1.23
C CYS A 683 1.75 15.27 1.95
N THR A 684 0.84 15.86 2.72
CA THR A 684 1.13 17.03 3.56
C THR A 684 1.99 16.64 4.75
N GLU A 685 3.13 17.29 4.93
CA GLU A 685 4.06 17.03 6.03
C GLU A 685 3.58 17.70 7.33
N ALA A 686 3.69 16.98 8.43
CA ALA A 686 3.47 17.52 9.77
C ALA A 686 4.72 18.28 10.27
N TYR A 687 4.52 19.06 11.33
CA TYR A 687 5.60 19.70 12.11
C TYR A 687 6.41 20.79 11.41
N ASP A 688 5.78 21.52 10.50
CA ASP A 688 6.32 22.65 9.74
C ASP A 688 7.61 22.31 8.98
N ARG A 689 7.72 21.05 8.55
CA ARG A 689 8.92 20.54 7.86
C ARG A 689 8.97 20.99 6.41
N TYR A 690 7.81 21.02 5.74
CA TYR A 690 7.71 21.42 4.34
C TYR A 690 6.36 22.10 4.07
N PRO A 691 6.33 23.29 3.41
CA PRO A 691 5.13 24.12 3.33
C PRO A 691 4.08 23.64 2.31
N GLY A 692 4.41 22.69 1.43
CA GLY A 692 3.49 22.20 0.39
C GLY A 692 2.45 21.21 0.91
N ASN A 693 1.18 21.50 0.62
CA ASN A 693 0.03 20.65 0.97
C ASN A 693 -0.31 19.67 -0.17
N CYS A 694 -0.95 18.55 0.20
CA CYS A 694 -1.61 17.68 -0.77
C CYS A 694 -2.81 18.43 -1.39
N GLY A 695 -2.96 18.33 -2.70
CA GLY A 695 -3.86 19.15 -3.51
C GLY A 695 -3.13 20.19 -4.35
N ASP A 696 -2.04 20.76 -3.81
CA ASP A 696 -1.15 21.71 -4.52
C ASP A 696 0.15 21.03 -5.01
N CYS A 697 0.34 19.74 -4.68
CA CYS A 697 1.47 18.94 -5.09
C CYS A 697 1.32 18.42 -6.53
N ASN A 698 2.44 18.25 -7.24
CA ASN A 698 2.47 17.41 -8.44
C ASN A 698 2.69 15.94 -8.06
N ILE A 699 2.65 15.05 -9.05
CA ILE A 699 2.87 13.61 -8.84
C ILE A 699 4.21 13.32 -8.17
N SER A 700 5.26 14.12 -8.46
CA SER A 700 6.59 13.94 -7.90
C SER A 700 6.63 14.06 -6.37
N LYS A 701 6.13 15.17 -5.83
CA LYS A 701 6.05 15.34 -4.37
C LYS A 701 5.16 14.28 -3.74
N HIS A 702 4.09 13.89 -4.42
CA HIS A 702 3.12 12.92 -3.87
C HIS A 702 3.72 11.53 -3.66
N VAL A 703 4.46 11.00 -4.64
CA VAL A 703 5.10 9.67 -4.56
C VAL A 703 6.38 9.69 -3.72
N LEU A 704 7.14 10.79 -3.74
CA LEU A 704 8.36 10.91 -2.95
C LEU A 704 8.11 11.14 -1.45
N ALA A 705 6.87 11.41 -1.05
CA ALA A 705 6.47 11.40 0.36
C ALA A 705 6.66 10.02 1.01
N PHE A 706 6.51 8.94 0.23
CA PHE A 706 6.71 7.56 0.68
C PHE A 706 7.34 6.71 -0.44
N PRO A 707 8.65 6.83 -0.72
CA PRO A 707 9.26 6.17 -1.89
C PRO A 707 9.09 4.64 -1.88
N PHE A 708 9.36 4.00 -0.75
CA PHE A 708 9.19 2.55 -0.57
C PHE A 708 7.75 2.09 -0.80
N ASP A 709 6.78 2.76 -0.17
CA ASP A 709 5.36 2.44 -0.33
C ASP A 709 4.87 2.72 -1.75
N SER A 710 5.37 3.78 -2.40
CA SER A 710 4.97 4.15 -3.76
C SER A 710 5.42 3.12 -4.79
N TRP A 711 6.66 2.62 -4.72
CA TRP A 711 7.08 1.51 -5.58
C TRP A 711 6.28 0.24 -5.30
N SER A 712 6.01 -0.06 -4.03
CA SER A 712 5.25 -1.22 -3.61
C SER A 712 3.80 -1.18 -4.15
N ILE A 713 3.16 -0.01 -4.07
CA ILE A 713 1.81 0.22 -4.58
C ILE A 713 1.77 0.24 -6.11
N ALA A 714 2.78 0.82 -6.78
CA ALA A 714 2.91 0.76 -8.23
C ALA A 714 2.98 -0.68 -8.74
N SER A 715 3.78 -1.55 -8.12
CA SER A 715 3.84 -2.98 -8.45
C SER A 715 2.46 -3.66 -8.30
N LEU A 716 1.69 -3.32 -7.26
CA LEU A 716 0.34 -3.85 -7.09
C LEU A 716 -0.63 -3.34 -8.17
N HIS A 717 -0.56 -2.06 -8.55
CA HIS A 717 -1.39 -1.54 -9.64
C HIS A 717 -1.14 -2.26 -10.95
N LEU A 718 0.12 -2.56 -11.27
CA LEU A 718 0.53 -3.32 -12.45
C LEU A 718 0.04 -4.78 -12.40
N ALA A 719 -0.28 -5.33 -11.23
CA ALA A 719 -0.89 -6.66 -11.09
C ALA A 719 -2.44 -6.63 -11.05
N ARG A 720 -3.06 -5.46 -10.82
CA ARG A 720 -4.52 -5.30 -10.69
C ARG A 720 -5.19 -5.05 -12.03
N GLY A 721 -6.12 -5.93 -12.45
CA GLY A 721 -6.99 -5.70 -13.61
C GLY A 721 -8.00 -4.57 -13.44
N ARG A 722 -8.52 -4.03 -14.54
CA ARG A 722 -9.49 -2.92 -14.60
C ARG A 722 -10.78 -3.17 -13.82
N GLN A 723 -11.25 -4.41 -13.83
CA GLN A 723 -12.40 -4.89 -13.08
C GLN A 723 -12.24 -4.82 -11.55
N LEU A 724 -11.00 -4.62 -11.08
CA LEU A 724 -10.69 -4.44 -9.66
C LEU A 724 -10.62 -2.95 -9.28
N TYR A 725 -11.15 -2.04 -10.09
CA TYR A 725 -11.32 -0.63 -9.72
C TYR A 725 -12.81 -0.27 -9.76
N PRO A 726 -13.30 0.58 -8.85
CA PRO A 726 -14.64 1.10 -8.98
C PRO A 726 -14.75 2.01 -10.21
N ALA A 727 -15.94 2.05 -10.81
CA ALA A 727 -16.25 3.06 -11.82
C ALA A 727 -16.55 4.39 -11.13
N ASP A 728 -16.14 5.50 -11.76
CA ASP A 728 -16.36 6.83 -11.21
C ASP A 728 -17.87 7.12 -11.06
N ALA A 729 -18.29 7.46 -9.85
CA ALA A 729 -19.69 7.74 -9.50
C ALA A 729 -20.17 9.11 -10.01
N GLN A 730 -19.25 10.01 -10.38
CA GLN A 730 -19.55 11.36 -10.86
C GLN A 730 -19.05 11.50 -12.31
N PRO A 731 -19.93 11.62 -13.32
CA PRO A 731 -19.50 12.09 -14.62
C PRO A 731 -19.08 13.56 -14.48
N PRO A 732 -17.94 14.01 -15.03
CA PRO A 732 -17.75 15.42 -15.26
C PRO A 732 -18.92 15.89 -16.12
N VAL A 733 -19.63 16.92 -15.65
CA VAL A 733 -20.75 17.54 -16.36
C VAL A 733 -20.24 17.93 -17.76
N GLY A 734 -20.68 17.18 -18.79
CA GLY A 734 -20.53 17.61 -20.17
C GLY A 734 -19.82 16.70 -21.19
N LYS A 735 -19.28 15.50 -20.88
CA LYS A 735 -18.71 14.64 -21.97
C LYS A 735 -18.90 13.12 -21.87
N SER A 736 -19.10 12.53 -23.05
CA SER A 736 -19.08 11.11 -23.50
C SER A 736 -20.39 10.31 -23.54
N ALA A 737 -20.73 9.83 -24.75
CA ALA A 737 -21.79 8.86 -25.02
C ALA A 737 -21.40 7.42 -24.65
N GLU A 738 -20.11 7.16 -24.40
CA GLU A 738 -19.55 5.84 -24.08
C GLU A 738 -20.02 5.27 -22.74
N LYS A 739 -20.23 6.12 -21.71
CA LYS A 739 -20.80 5.68 -20.41
C LYS A 739 -22.23 5.12 -20.54
N ARG A 740 -22.94 5.35 -21.66
CA ARG A 740 -24.27 4.75 -21.90
C ARG A 740 -24.21 3.29 -22.35
N ALA A 741 -23.10 2.83 -22.92
CA ALA A 741 -22.99 1.49 -23.49
C ALA A 741 -22.68 0.42 -22.43
N ASN A 742 -21.91 0.75 -21.38
CA ASN A 742 -21.51 -0.18 -20.32
C ASN A 742 -21.52 0.51 -18.94
N PRO A 743 -22.68 0.59 -18.27
CA PRO A 743 -22.75 1.19 -16.94
C PRO A 743 -21.93 0.37 -15.94
N GLY A 744 -20.96 1.02 -15.28
CA GLY A 744 -20.24 0.44 -14.15
C GLY A 744 -18.84 -0.14 -14.42
N ILE A 745 -18.29 0.04 -15.62
CA ILE A 745 -16.88 -0.25 -15.88
C ILE A 745 -16.16 1.07 -16.11
N MET A 746 -14.98 1.22 -15.53
CA MET A 746 -14.05 2.31 -15.86
C MET A 746 -13.94 2.43 -17.38
N THR A 747 -13.96 3.63 -17.97
CA THR A 747 -13.83 3.86 -19.42
C THR A 747 -12.38 3.66 -19.90
N ASP A 748 -12.16 3.58 -21.21
CA ASP A 748 -10.80 3.42 -21.75
C ASP A 748 -9.91 4.60 -21.42
N THR A 749 -10.48 5.80 -21.38
CA THR A 749 -9.81 7.04 -20.97
C THR A 749 -9.50 7.07 -19.48
N GLU A 750 -10.44 6.69 -18.62
CA GLU A 750 -10.18 6.58 -17.18
C GLU A 750 -9.11 5.52 -16.89
N TRP A 751 -9.13 4.38 -17.60
CA TRP A 751 -8.10 3.36 -17.47
C TRP A 751 -6.73 3.83 -17.94
N PHE A 752 -6.67 4.50 -19.08
CA PHE A 752 -5.45 5.13 -19.58
C PHE A 752 -4.87 6.10 -18.55
N LYS A 753 -5.70 7.01 -18.02
CA LYS A 753 -5.31 7.98 -16.97
C LYS A 753 -4.79 7.28 -15.71
N ASN A 754 -5.47 6.22 -15.26
CA ASN A 754 -5.00 5.46 -14.11
C ASN A 754 -3.60 4.88 -14.35
N ARG A 755 -3.36 4.28 -15.53
CA ARG A 755 -2.07 3.65 -15.87
C ARG A 755 -0.94 4.63 -16.06
N ILE A 756 -1.18 5.70 -16.79
CA ILE A 756 -0.15 6.70 -17.02
C ILE A 756 0.23 7.41 -15.71
N THR A 757 -0.70 7.66 -14.78
CA THR A 757 -0.37 8.18 -13.43
C THR A 757 0.53 7.22 -12.64
N VAL A 758 0.25 5.91 -12.67
CA VAL A 758 1.12 4.90 -12.04
C VAL A 758 2.52 4.94 -12.64
N LEU A 759 2.63 4.95 -13.98
CA LEU A 759 3.91 4.91 -14.67
C LEU A 759 4.71 6.21 -14.50
N LEU A 760 4.07 7.38 -14.53
CA LEU A 760 4.70 8.66 -14.25
C LEU A 760 5.25 8.70 -12.81
N GLY A 761 4.48 8.20 -11.84
CA GLY A 761 4.95 8.05 -10.47
C GLY A 761 6.21 7.18 -10.39
N GLN A 762 6.22 6.04 -11.09
CA GLN A 762 7.37 5.14 -11.15
C GLN A 762 8.60 5.78 -11.84
N ASP A 763 8.39 6.49 -12.96
CA ASP A 763 9.44 7.20 -13.71
C ASP A 763 10.10 8.30 -12.85
N VAL A 764 9.30 9.05 -12.10
CA VAL A 764 9.81 10.06 -11.16
C VAL A 764 10.64 9.43 -10.04
N LEU A 765 10.15 8.34 -9.45
CA LEU A 765 10.89 7.62 -8.39
C LEU A 765 12.23 7.10 -8.91
N LEU A 766 12.24 6.51 -10.12
CA LEU A 766 13.46 6.04 -10.78
C LEU A 766 14.42 7.19 -11.07
N THR A 767 13.94 8.28 -11.66
CA THR A 767 14.75 9.46 -11.99
C THR A 767 15.39 10.08 -10.74
N ALA A 768 14.62 10.23 -9.66
CA ALA A 768 15.14 10.71 -8.38
C ALA A 768 16.19 9.76 -7.78
N ALA A 769 15.95 8.45 -7.83
CA ALA A 769 16.90 7.46 -7.35
C ALA A 769 18.19 7.42 -8.19
N VAL A 770 18.13 7.64 -9.50
CA VAL A 770 19.33 7.76 -10.35
C VAL A 770 20.16 8.98 -9.97
N ALA A 771 19.54 10.14 -9.75
CA ALA A 771 20.25 11.33 -9.28
C ALA A 771 20.91 11.10 -7.91
N MET A 772 20.22 10.40 -7.00
CA MET A 772 20.78 9.98 -5.71
C MET A 772 21.95 9.01 -5.87
N ALA A 773 21.79 7.99 -6.71
CA ALA A 773 22.80 6.97 -6.96
C ALA A 773 24.03 7.54 -7.69
N ASN A 774 23.90 8.60 -8.47
CA ASN A 774 25.04 9.25 -9.12
C ASN A 774 25.74 10.28 -8.22
N SER A 775 25.12 10.70 -7.11
CA SER A 775 25.75 11.58 -6.11
C SER A 775 26.68 10.78 -5.19
N SER A 776 28.00 10.90 -5.42
CA SER A 776 29.03 10.26 -4.58
C SER A 776 28.97 10.73 -3.12
N GLN A 777 28.68 12.02 -2.89
CA GLN A 777 28.51 12.57 -1.55
C GLN A 777 27.32 11.93 -0.82
N PHE A 778 26.20 11.73 -1.53
CA PHE A 778 25.02 11.11 -0.93
C PHE A 778 25.27 9.62 -0.65
N GLN A 779 25.82 8.87 -1.60
CA GLN A 779 26.17 7.46 -1.40
C GLN A 779 27.05 7.28 -0.15
N ALA A 780 28.11 8.07 -0.02
CA ALA A 780 28.98 8.03 1.15
C ALA A 780 28.21 8.29 2.46
N SER A 781 27.26 9.24 2.45
CA SER A 781 26.43 9.55 3.62
C SER A 781 25.44 8.45 4.03
N THR A 782 25.23 7.42 3.19
CA THR A 782 24.31 6.31 3.47
C THR A 782 25.01 5.01 3.85
N THR A 783 26.35 4.96 3.73
CA THR A 783 27.14 3.73 3.98
C THR A 783 27.01 3.21 5.42
N TRP A 784 26.71 4.09 6.38
CA TRP A 784 26.47 3.69 7.77
C TRP A 784 25.27 2.73 7.92
N LEU A 785 24.29 2.76 7.01
CA LEU A 785 23.11 1.90 7.05
C LEU A 785 23.44 0.41 6.91
N THR A 786 24.62 0.05 6.39
CA THR A 786 25.03 -1.36 6.28
C THR A 786 25.87 -1.83 7.45
N ASN A 787 26.53 -0.91 8.17
CA ASN A 787 27.61 -1.24 9.09
C ASN A 787 27.24 -1.02 10.57
N HIS A 788 25.95 -0.89 10.88
CA HIS A 788 25.47 -0.64 12.25
C HIS A 788 24.98 -1.94 12.92
N GLU A 789 25.12 -2.02 14.24
CA GLU A 789 24.80 -3.23 15.01
C GLU A 789 23.28 -3.48 15.11
N ASP A 790 22.49 -2.44 15.35
CA ASP A 790 21.04 -2.50 15.63
C ASP A 790 20.17 -2.72 14.38
N GLU A 791 19.78 -3.96 14.08
CA GLU A 791 18.94 -4.32 12.92
C GLU A 791 17.62 -3.54 12.76
N THR A 792 17.10 -2.93 13.83
CA THR A 792 15.90 -2.10 13.72
C THR A 792 16.13 -0.84 12.89
N MET A 793 17.38 -0.42 12.73
CA MET A 793 17.75 0.79 12.00
C MET A 793 17.80 0.59 10.47
N ASP A 794 17.85 -0.66 9.98
CA ASP A 794 17.67 -0.98 8.55
C ASP A 794 16.37 -0.38 8.00
N ARG A 795 15.35 -0.29 8.86
CA ARG A 795 14.01 0.22 8.56
C ARG A 795 14.01 1.65 8.03
N LEU A 796 15.04 2.45 8.31
CA LEU A 796 15.13 3.84 7.86
C LEU A 796 15.11 3.97 6.33
N LYS A 797 15.52 2.90 5.62
CA LYS A 797 15.38 2.79 4.16
C LYS A 797 13.92 2.83 3.71
N LEU A 798 12.98 2.42 4.56
CA LEU A 798 11.54 2.39 4.30
C LEU A 798 10.84 3.71 4.65
N GLY A 799 11.62 4.73 5.05
CA GLY A 799 11.11 5.96 5.65
C GLY A 799 10.23 6.79 4.71
N GLY A 800 9.29 7.51 5.31
CA GLY A 800 8.44 8.49 4.66
C GLY A 800 8.15 9.68 5.59
N ILE A 801 7.29 10.57 5.14
CA ILE A 801 6.96 11.79 5.89
C ILE A 801 6.16 11.49 7.16
N HIS A 802 6.25 12.40 8.14
CA HIS A 802 5.21 12.51 9.15
C HIS A 802 3.97 13.11 8.50
N ARG A 803 2.86 12.37 8.46
CA ARG A 803 1.64 12.82 7.80
C ARG A 803 0.92 13.85 8.66
N ALA A 804 0.57 14.99 8.07
CA ALA A 804 -0.42 15.89 8.65
C ALA A 804 -1.85 15.34 8.52
N GLN A 805 -2.05 14.26 7.75
CA GLN A 805 -3.30 13.53 7.63
C GLN A 805 -3.82 13.11 9.03
N PRO A 806 -4.98 13.62 9.47
CA PRO A 806 -5.64 13.22 10.71
C PRO A 806 -5.86 11.71 10.85
N PHE A 807 -5.58 11.12 12.01
CA PHE A 807 -5.91 9.69 12.28
C PHE A 807 -5.44 8.72 11.19
N SER A 808 -4.37 9.11 10.46
CA SER A 808 -3.83 8.37 9.34
C SER A 808 -3.01 7.16 9.77
N HIS A 809 -2.54 7.23 11.01
CA HIS A 809 -1.97 6.10 11.71
C HIS A 809 -3.08 5.39 12.45
N HIS A 810 -3.18 4.08 12.22
CA HIS A 810 -4.00 3.17 13.03
C HIS A 810 -3.69 3.29 14.53
N PHE A 811 -2.48 3.78 14.83
CA PHE A 811 -1.84 4.01 16.12
C PHE A 811 -2.19 5.36 16.78
N GLU A 812 -3.04 6.20 16.20
CA GLU A 812 -3.47 7.42 16.88
C GLU A 812 -4.60 7.08 17.86
N LYS A 813 -4.34 7.27 19.17
CA LYS A 813 -5.34 7.06 20.23
C LYS A 813 -6.45 8.11 20.11
N GLY A 814 -7.46 7.82 19.30
CA GLY A 814 -8.72 8.56 19.30
C GLY A 814 -9.57 8.20 20.53
N ALA A 815 -10.61 9.00 20.79
CA ALA A 815 -11.72 8.52 21.60
C ALA A 815 -12.30 7.25 20.93
N TYR A 816 -12.72 6.24 21.70
CA TYR A 816 -13.14 4.92 21.23
C TYR A 816 -14.01 4.89 19.94
N HIS A 817 -14.88 5.87 19.73
CA HIS A 817 -15.74 5.98 18.54
C HIS A 817 -14.98 6.45 17.28
N GLN A 818 -13.94 7.27 17.45
CA GLN A 818 -13.09 7.82 16.38
C GLN A 818 -12.27 6.75 15.64
N TYR A 819 -12.11 5.55 16.21
CA TYR A 819 -11.52 4.41 15.49
C TYR A 819 -12.40 3.93 14.32
N PHE A 820 -13.70 4.18 14.38
CA PHE A 820 -14.67 3.60 13.44
C PHE A 820 -15.27 4.62 12.48
N VAL A 821 -15.31 5.89 12.88
CA VAL A 821 -15.87 6.98 12.07
C VAL A 821 -15.26 8.32 12.49
N ALA A 822 -15.02 9.20 11.52
CA ALA A 822 -14.50 10.53 11.80
C ALA A 822 -15.52 11.43 12.52
N ASP A 823 -15.03 12.30 13.41
CA ASP A 823 -15.86 13.23 14.18
C ASP A 823 -16.65 14.22 13.30
N TRP A 824 -16.23 14.46 12.06
CA TRP A 824 -16.93 15.34 11.12
C TRP A 824 -17.95 14.61 10.25
N ALA A 825 -18.07 13.28 10.32
CA ALA A 825 -18.87 12.49 9.38
C ALA A 825 -20.37 12.87 9.35
N PHE A 826 -20.90 13.45 10.43
CA PHE A 826 -22.29 13.91 10.52
C PHE A 826 -22.59 15.18 9.70
N LEU A 827 -21.56 15.92 9.28
CA LEU A 827 -21.71 17.19 8.54
C LEU A 827 -22.06 16.94 7.07
N ALA A 828 -22.58 17.96 6.38
CA ALA A 828 -22.68 17.96 4.93
C ALA A 828 -21.30 17.89 4.24
N GLN A 829 -21.25 17.34 3.02
CA GLN A 829 -20.00 17.00 2.34
C GLN A 829 -18.97 18.16 2.26
N PRO A 830 -19.33 19.39 1.84
CA PRO A 830 -18.35 20.49 1.79
C PRO A 830 -17.75 20.81 3.17
N LEU A 831 -18.57 20.72 4.22
CA LEU A 831 -18.14 20.97 5.60
C LEU A 831 -17.25 19.86 6.16
N ARG A 832 -17.41 18.61 5.70
CA ARG A 832 -16.48 17.52 6.04
C ARG A 832 -15.08 17.81 5.54
N VAL A 833 -14.97 18.24 4.28
CA VAL A 833 -13.68 18.61 3.67
C VAL A 833 -13.05 19.79 4.42
N LEU A 834 -13.84 20.80 4.74
CA LEU A 834 -13.37 21.97 5.49
C LEU A 834 -12.82 21.60 6.89
N GLU A 835 -13.51 20.75 7.65
CA GLU A 835 -13.03 20.32 8.97
C GLU A 835 -11.79 19.41 8.87
N TYR A 836 -11.71 18.55 7.84
CA TYR A 836 -10.50 17.78 7.54
C TYR A 836 -9.30 18.71 7.27
N GLU A 837 -9.45 19.66 6.36
CA GLU A 837 -8.40 20.60 5.96
C GLU A 837 -7.92 21.46 7.12
N LYS A 838 -8.85 21.92 7.95
CA LYS A 838 -8.55 22.66 9.17
C LYS A 838 -7.67 21.85 10.12
N PHE A 839 -7.98 20.56 10.32
CA PHE A 839 -7.22 19.73 11.22
C PHE A 839 -5.85 19.35 10.63
N ARG A 840 -5.80 19.07 9.34
CA ARG A 840 -4.56 18.88 8.57
C ARG A 840 -3.64 20.10 8.68
N ALA A 841 -4.14 21.30 8.39
CA ALA A 841 -3.37 22.54 8.46
C ALA A 841 -2.86 22.83 9.88
N TRP A 842 -3.66 22.53 10.89
CA TRP A 842 -3.22 22.63 12.29
C TRP A 842 -2.06 21.67 12.60
N ARG A 843 -2.10 20.42 12.11
CA ARG A 843 -1.00 19.45 12.27
C ARG A 843 0.25 19.86 11.49
N ALA A 844 0.07 20.38 10.28
CA ALA A 844 1.16 20.89 9.45
C ALA A 844 1.92 22.02 10.15
N THR A 845 1.24 22.89 10.91
CA THR A 845 1.85 24.04 11.61
C THR A 845 2.28 23.75 13.06
N LYS A 846 2.19 22.50 13.50
CA LYS A 846 2.48 22.12 14.89
C LYS A 846 3.98 22.19 15.16
N ILE A 847 4.35 22.52 16.40
CA ILE A 847 5.74 22.42 16.87
C ILE A 847 6.03 20.95 17.23
N ASP A 848 7.30 20.51 17.14
CA ASP A 848 7.70 19.15 17.48
C ASP A 848 7.15 18.75 18.87
N PRO A 849 6.60 17.52 19.04
CA PRO A 849 6.13 17.02 20.32
C PRO A 849 7.12 17.16 21.48
N ARG A 850 8.44 17.21 21.21
CA ARG A 850 9.49 17.35 22.22
C ARG A 850 10.02 18.76 22.42
N ASP A 851 9.70 19.71 21.54
CA ASP A 851 10.11 21.12 21.67
C ASP A 851 9.21 21.90 22.66
N VAL A 852 8.15 21.25 23.17
CA VAL A 852 7.14 21.82 24.08
C VAL A 852 7.37 21.38 25.55
N GLN A 853 8.35 20.51 25.83
CA GLN A 853 8.63 19.98 27.19
C GLN A 853 9.67 20.76 27.98
#